data_AF-A0A3B0BLW4-F1
#
_entry.id   AF-A0A3B0BLW4-F1
#
_cell.length_a   1.000
_cell.length_b   1.000
_cell.length_c   1.000
_cell.angle_alpha   90.00
_cell.angle_beta   90.00
_cell.angle_gamma   90.00
#
_symmetry.space_group_name_H-M   'P 1'
#
loop_
_entity.id
_entity.type
_entity.pdbx_description
1 polymer ?
#
loop_
_entity_poly.entity_id
_entity_poly.type
_entity_poly.pdbx_seq_one_letter_code
_entity_poly.pdbx_strand_id
1 'polypeptide(L)'
;MSEKNFYITTPIYYPSGKLHIGSAYTTIACDVLARYKRLMGYDVFYLTGLDEHGQKIQQKAEEAGITPQAYVDGMAVGVKELWQLLDISYDKFIRTTDDYHEKVVAQVFERLLTQDDIYLGEYSGWYSVSDEEFFTESQLAEVFRDEAGNVTGGIASSGHEVEWVSEESYFLRLSKYQDRLVEFFKAHPEFITPDGRLNEMLRNFIEPGLEDLAVSRTTFTWGVPVPSNPKHVVYVWIDALLNYATALGYCQDEHGNFDKFWNGTVFHMVGKDILRFHSIYWPILLMMLDIKLPDRLIAHGWFVMKDGKMSKSKGNVVYPEMLVERYGLDPLRYYLMRSLPVGSDGTFTPEDYVGRINYELANDLGNLLNRTVSMINKYFDGQIPAYVEGVTEFDHALADVAEQSIADYHTYMEAVDYPRALEAVWTLISRTNKYIDETAPWVLAKDEALRDQLASVMSHLAASLRVVAHLIEPFMMETSRAVLTQLGLEEVASLENLSLADFPAYVTVVAKGTPIFPRLDMEEEIAYIKEQMEGNKPAVEKEWNPDEVELKLNKNEIKFEDFDKVEIRVAEVKEVSKVEGSDKLLQFRLDAGDGEDRQILSGIAKYYPNEQELVGKKVQIVANLKPRKMMKKYVSQGMILSAEHDGKLTLLTVDPAVPNGSVIG
;
A
#
# COMPACT_ATOMS: atom_id res chain seq x y z
N MET A 1 -38.67 -8.49 15.02
CA MET A 1 -37.98 -7.96 13.84
C MET A 1 -36.50 -8.08 14.16
N SER A 2 -35.71 -8.80 13.38
CA SER A 2 -34.26 -8.76 13.56
C SER A 2 -33.84 -7.31 13.40
N GLU A 3 -33.13 -6.75 14.38
CA GLU A 3 -32.60 -5.39 14.27
C GLU A 3 -31.73 -5.30 13.01
N LYS A 4 -31.82 -4.19 12.25
CA LYS A 4 -31.03 -3.95 11.03
C LYS A 4 -29.55 -3.65 11.40
N ASN A 5 -28.90 -4.55 12.14
CA ASN A 5 -27.48 -4.43 12.52
C ASN A 5 -26.63 -5.15 11.48
N PHE A 6 -25.65 -4.45 10.91
CA PHE A 6 -24.77 -4.97 9.87
C PHE A 6 -23.31 -4.74 10.25
N TYR A 7 -22.51 -5.80 10.15
CA TYR A 7 -21.08 -5.79 10.45
C TYR A 7 -20.32 -6.17 9.19
N ILE A 8 -19.39 -5.32 8.76
CA ILE A 8 -18.52 -5.59 7.63
C ILE A 8 -17.05 -5.37 7.98
N THR A 9 -16.18 -6.25 7.49
CA THR A 9 -14.74 -6.19 7.76
C THR A 9 -13.93 -6.26 6.46
N THR A 10 -12.85 -5.49 6.40
CA THR A 10 -11.70 -5.82 5.52
C THR A 10 -10.85 -6.91 6.18
N PRO A 11 -9.86 -7.50 5.49
CA PRO A 11 -8.71 -8.02 6.21
C PRO A 11 -8.03 -6.91 7.01
N ILE A 12 -7.25 -7.29 8.01
CA ILE A 12 -6.23 -6.42 8.59
C ILE A 12 -4.95 -6.53 7.77
N TYR A 13 -4.30 -5.40 7.50
CA TYR A 13 -3.18 -5.35 6.55
C TYR A 13 -1.83 -5.50 7.23
N TYR A 14 -0.92 -6.24 6.60
CA TYR A 14 0.44 -6.42 7.11
C TYR A 14 1.30 -5.17 6.85
N PRO A 15 1.81 -4.44 7.87
CA PRO A 15 2.49 -3.15 7.74
C PRO A 15 3.95 -3.29 7.27
N SER A 16 4.18 -4.06 6.21
CA SER A 16 5.52 -4.25 5.63
C SER A 16 5.94 -3.16 4.63
N GLY A 17 5.10 -2.15 4.42
CA GLY A 17 5.39 -0.94 3.66
C GLY A 17 4.12 -0.26 3.14
N LYS A 18 4.27 0.74 2.26
CA LYS A 18 3.14 1.48 1.68
C LYS A 18 2.11 0.57 1.01
N LEU A 19 0.83 0.83 1.29
CA LEU A 19 -0.31 0.15 0.68
C LEU A 19 -0.54 0.68 -0.75
N HIS A 20 -1.00 -0.20 -1.65
CA HIS A 20 -1.24 0.11 -3.06
C HIS A 20 -2.73 -0.04 -3.41
N ILE A 21 -3.12 0.22 -4.66
CA ILE A 21 -4.52 0.13 -5.11
C ILE A 21 -5.21 -1.20 -4.80
N GLY A 22 -4.47 -2.32 -4.72
CA GLY A 22 -5.02 -3.61 -4.29
C GLY A 22 -5.56 -3.62 -2.86
N SER A 23 -4.87 -2.99 -1.91
CA SER A 23 -5.33 -2.87 -0.52
C SER A 23 -6.47 -1.85 -0.43
N ALA A 24 -6.32 -0.72 -1.14
CA ALA A 24 -7.34 0.32 -1.21
C ALA A 24 -8.66 -0.20 -1.82
N TYR A 25 -8.60 -1.11 -2.80
CA TYR A 25 -9.79 -1.72 -3.38
C TYR A 25 -10.66 -2.37 -2.29
N THR A 26 -10.10 -3.27 -1.47
CA THR A 26 -10.88 -3.99 -0.46
C THR A 26 -11.47 -3.02 0.57
N THR A 27 -10.71 -1.99 0.96
CA THR A 27 -11.17 -0.98 1.91
C THR A 27 -12.31 -0.14 1.33
N ILE A 28 -12.15 0.36 0.10
CA ILE A 28 -13.20 1.12 -0.60
C ILE A 28 -14.42 0.24 -0.85
N ALA A 29 -14.24 -1.02 -1.23
CA ALA A 29 -15.32 -1.97 -1.44
C ALA A 29 -16.15 -2.20 -0.16
N CYS A 30 -15.52 -2.35 1.00
CA CYS A 30 -16.24 -2.43 2.27
C CYS A 30 -16.92 -1.11 2.62
N ASP A 31 -16.25 0.02 2.40
CA ASP A 31 -16.78 1.35 2.65
C ASP A 31 -18.04 1.65 1.81
N VAL A 32 -18.04 1.30 0.53
CA VAL A 32 -19.19 1.39 -0.37
C VAL A 32 -20.39 0.63 0.20
N LEU A 33 -20.19 -0.63 0.62
CA LEU A 33 -21.27 -1.43 1.18
C LEU A 33 -21.73 -0.90 2.55
N ALA A 34 -20.81 -0.44 3.40
CA ALA A 34 -21.14 0.20 4.67
C ALA A 34 -22.00 1.45 4.45
N ARG A 35 -21.60 2.36 3.55
CA ARG A 35 -22.36 3.57 3.18
C ARG A 35 -23.73 3.22 2.61
N TYR A 36 -23.80 2.27 1.69
CA TYR A 36 -25.07 1.78 1.14
C TYR A 36 -26.00 1.25 2.24
N LYS A 37 -25.49 0.40 3.14
CA LYS A 37 -26.29 -0.14 4.25
C LYS A 37 -26.78 0.95 5.20
N ARG A 38 -25.94 1.94 5.53
CA ARG A 38 -26.37 3.12 6.32
C ARG A 38 -27.49 3.89 5.62
N LEU A 39 -27.38 4.11 4.30
CA LEU A 39 -28.42 4.77 3.50
C LEU A 39 -29.70 3.93 3.34
N MET A 40 -29.62 2.61 3.56
CA MET A 40 -30.76 1.69 3.63
C MET A 40 -31.30 1.53 5.07
N GLY A 41 -30.89 2.41 5.98
CA GLY A 41 -31.36 2.47 7.36
C GLY A 41 -30.83 1.35 8.27
N TYR A 42 -29.70 0.73 7.93
CA TYR A 42 -29.01 -0.19 8.83
C TYR A 42 -28.14 0.57 9.84
N ASP A 43 -28.06 0.04 11.04
CA ASP A 43 -26.97 0.36 11.96
C ASP A 43 -25.75 -0.46 11.54
N VAL A 44 -24.65 0.22 11.23
CA VAL A 44 -23.49 -0.38 10.59
C VAL A 44 -22.27 -0.24 11.48
N PHE A 45 -21.54 -1.34 11.65
CA PHE A 45 -20.18 -1.33 12.16
C PHE A 45 -19.22 -1.76 11.04
N TYR A 46 -18.28 -0.91 10.69
CA TYR A 46 -17.27 -1.17 9.67
C TYR A 46 -15.87 -1.23 10.32
N LEU A 47 -15.24 -2.40 10.26
CA LEU A 47 -13.90 -2.65 10.79
C LEU A 47 -12.83 -2.71 9.70
N THR A 48 -11.72 -2.04 9.95
CA THR A 48 -10.43 -2.25 9.27
C THR A 48 -9.29 -2.21 10.28
N GLY A 49 -8.05 -2.47 9.87
CA GLY A 49 -6.93 -2.48 10.81
C GLY A 49 -5.60 -3.01 10.27
N LEU A 50 -4.68 -3.28 11.20
CA LEU A 50 -3.35 -3.80 10.91
C LEU A 50 -3.05 -5.09 11.66
N ASP A 51 -2.37 -6.00 10.95
CA ASP A 51 -1.76 -7.21 11.49
C ASP A 51 -0.30 -6.92 11.80
N GLU A 52 -0.01 -6.66 13.07
CA GLU A 52 1.22 -6.01 13.51
C GLU A 52 2.25 -6.98 14.11
N HIS A 53 2.00 -8.29 14.09
CA HIS A 53 2.89 -9.30 14.69
C HIS A 53 3.67 -10.14 13.66
N GLY A 54 4.68 -10.87 14.16
CA GLY A 54 5.44 -11.85 13.39
C GLY A 54 6.86 -11.43 12.99
N GLN A 55 7.62 -12.45 12.56
CA GLN A 55 9.06 -12.36 12.27
C GLN A 55 9.44 -11.27 11.26
N LYS A 56 8.64 -11.09 10.19
CA LYS A 56 8.96 -10.10 9.13
C LYS A 56 8.92 -8.66 9.64
N ILE A 57 8.03 -8.34 10.58
CA ILE A 57 7.99 -7.02 11.21
C ILE A 57 9.19 -6.83 12.13
N GLN A 58 9.53 -7.87 12.90
CA GLN A 58 10.70 -7.84 13.77
C GLN A 58 11.99 -7.57 12.96
N GLN A 59 12.21 -8.31 11.88
CA GLN A 59 13.36 -8.13 10.97
C GLN A 59 13.41 -6.72 10.38
N LYS A 60 12.29 -6.17 9.89
CA LYS A 60 12.25 -4.80 9.35
C LYS A 60 12.53 -3.72 10.39
N ALA A 61 12.07 -3.93 11.62
CA ALA A 61 12.36 -3.01 12.71
C ALA A 61 13.85 -3.04 13.08
N GLU A 62 14.45 -4.23 13.12
CA GLU A 62 15.89 -4.43 13.31
C GLU A 62 16.72 -3.78 12.20
N GLU A 63 16.35 -3.98 10.93
CA GLU A 63 16.96 -3.33 9.76
C GLU A 63 16.89 -1.79 9.84
N ALA A 64 15.77 -1.26 10.36
CA ALA A 64 15.56 0.16 10.55
C ALA A 64 16.19 0.72 11.84
N GLY A 65 16.78 -0.13 12.69
CA GLY A 65 17.41 0.26 13.96
C GLY A 65 16.42 0.78 15.01
N ILE A 66 15.15 0.34 14.98
CA ILE A 66 14.09 0.74 15.91
C ILE A 66 13.39 -0.48 16.53
N THR A 67 12.58 -0.28 17.57
CA THR A 67 11.80 -1.38 18.14
C THR A 67 10.63 -1.77 17.23
N PRO A 68 10.16 -3.03 17.25
CA PRO A 68 8.99 -3.45 16.46
C PRO A 68 7.73 -2.61 16.74
N GLN A 69 7.46 -2.28 18.02
CA GLN A 69 6.35 -1.40 18.40
C GLN A 69 6.46 -0.02 17.71
N ALA A 70 7.64 0.62 17.78
CA ALA A 70 7.85 1.93 17.16
C ALA A 70 7.71 1.86 15.63
N TYR A 71 8.12 0.75 15.02
CA TYR A 71 7.95 0.51 13.59
C TYR A 71 6.46 0.43 13.21
N VAL A 72 5.67 -0.40 13.91
CA VAL A 72 4.23 -0.54 13.59
C VAL A 72 3.41 0.69 13.97
N ASP A 73 3.79 1.43 15.02
CA ASP A 73 3.17 2.71 15.37
C ASP A 73 3.31 3.73 14.22
N GLY A 74 4.50 3.83 13.62
CA GLY A 74 4.74 4.68 12.46
C GLY A 74 3.95 4.25 11.23
N MET A 75 3.85 2.95 10.99
CA MET A 75 3.07 2.39 9.88
C MET A 75 1.56 2.64 10.05
N ALA A 76 1.04 2.53 11.27
CA ALA A 76 -0.35 2.80 11.59
C ALA A 76 -0.76 4.24 11.28
N VAL A 77 0.13 5.21 11.52
CA VAL A 77 -0.09 6.61 11.14
C VAL A 77 -0.28 6.74 9.63
N GLY A 78 0.68 6.25 8.83
CA GLY A 78 0.60 6.37 7.37
C GLY A 78 -0.62 5.67 6.76
N VAL A 79 -1.04 4.53 7.32
CA VAL A 79 -2.25 3.84 6.86
C VAL A 79 -3.52 4.60 7.24
N LYS A 80 -3.59 5.21 8.43
CA LYS A 80 -4.72 6.07 8.81
C LYS A 80 -4.81 7.34 7.98
N GLU A 81 -3.66 7.95 7.65
CA GLU A 81 -3.58 9.09 6.73
C GLU A 81 -4.10 8.72 5.33
N LEU A 82 -3.73 7.54 4.81
CA LEU A 82 -4.25 7.03 3.55
C LEU A 82 -5.77 6.81 3.61
N TRP A 83 -6.29 6.22 4.70
CA TRP A 83 -7.74 6.04 4.87
C TRP A 83 -8.49 7.35 4.99
N GLN A 84 -7.88 8.38 5.58
CA GLN A 84 -8.44 9.72 5.60
C GLN A 84 -8.45 10.35 4.20
N LEU A 85 -7.38 10.21 3.43
CA LEU A 85 -7.30 10.67 2.04
C LEU A 85 -8.37 10.00 1.16
N LEU A 86 -8.67 8.73 1.41
CA LEU A 86 -9.65 7.93 0.68
C LEU A 86 -11.10 8.08 1.19
N ASP A 87 -11.33 8.95 2.18
CA ASP A 87 -12.59 9.15 2.89
C ASP A 87 -13.25 7.83 3.30
N ILE A 88 -12.50 6.96 3.99
CA ILE A 88 -13.01 5.68 4.48
C ILE A 88 -13.77 5.89 5.80
N SER A 89 -15.04 5.51 5.80
CA SER A 89 -15.98 5.68 6.92
C SER A 89 -16.01 4.47 7.88
N TYR A 90 -14.84 3.99 8.30
CA TYR A 90 -14.73 2.90 9.28
C TYR A 90 -15.15 3.37 10.68
N ASP A 91 -15.78 2.49 11.45
CA ASP A 91 -16.18 2.75 12.85
C ASP A 91 -15.07 2.37 13.84
N LYS A 92 -14.21 1.42 13.47
CA LYS A 92 -13.03 1.05 14.26
C LYS A 92 -11.84 0.69 13.38
N PHE A 93 -10.67 1.15 13.81
CA PHE A 93 -9.37 0.74 13.30
C PHE A 93 -8.68 -0.10 14.38
N ILE A 94 -8.65 -1.41 14.21
CA ILE A 94 -7.99 -2.32 15.16
C ILE A 94 -6.50 -2.46 14.84
N ARG A 95 -5.69 -2.60 15.89
CA ARG A 95 -4.29 -3.03 15.78
C ARG A 95 -4.14 -4.30 16.58
N THR A 96 -3.45 -5.31 16.06
CA THR A 96 -3.24 -6.55 16.84
C THR A 96 -2.34 -6.34 18.06
N THR A 97 -1.60 -5.22 18.13
CA THR A 97 -0.88 -4.78 19.35
C THR A 97 -1.77 -4.07 20.37
N ASP A 98 -3.08 -3.90 20.12
CA ASP A 98 -3.98 -3.33 21.12
C ASP A 98 -4.07 -4.26 22.35
N ASP A 99 -3.82 -3.75 23.55
CA ASP A 99 -3.77 -4.55 24.80
C ASP A 99 -5.00 -5.47 25.01
N TYR A 100 -6.20 -5.00 24.63
CA TYR A 100 -7.42 -5.78 24.76
C TYR A 100 -7.46 -6.97 23.80
N HIS A 101 -6.86 -6.83 22.62
CA HIS A 101 -6.78 -7.87 21.61
C HIS A 101 -5.82 -8.96 22.07
N GLU A 102 -4.57 -8.60 22.42
CA GLU A 102 -3.55 -9.56 22.87
C GLU A 102 -4.04 -10.38 24.08
N LYS A 103 -4.69 -9.71 25.04
CA LYS A 103 -5.25 -10.35 26.23
C LYS A 103 -6.29 -11.42 25.85
N VAL A 104 -7.18 -11.14 24.90
CA VAL A 104 -8.19 -12.10 24.47
C VAL A 104 -7.57 -13.23 23.65
N VAL A 105 -6.60 -12.95 22.77
CA VAL A 105 -5.87 -13.97 22.02
C VAL A 105 -5.19 -14.96 22.97
N ALA A 106 -4.49 -14.46 23.99
CA ALA A 106 -3.86 -15.27 25.02
C ALA A 106 -4.88 -16.13 25.80
N GLN A 107 -6.03 -15.55 26.17
CA GLN A 107 -7.11 -16.28 26.85
C GLN A 107 -7.74 -17.37 25.98
N VAL A 108 -7.99 -17.06 24.70
CA VAL A 108 -8.53 -18.03 23.73
C VAL A 108 -7.56 -19.20 23.56
N PHE A 109 -6.27 -18.93 23.46
CA PHE A 109 -5.26 -19.99 23.34
C PHE A 109 -5.28 -20.94 24.54
N GLU A 110 -5.28 -20.41 25.77
CA GLU A 110 -5.37 -21.21 27.01
C GLU A 110 -6.69 -21.99 27.13
N ARG A 111 -7.80 -21.39 26.68
CA ARG A 111 -9.08 -22.07 26.63
C ARG A 111 -9.03 -23.27 25.67
N LEU A 112 -8.48 -23.10 24.47
CA LEU A 112 -8.38 -24.17 23.48
C LEU A 112 -7.39 -25.27 23.91
N LEU A 113 -6.32 -24.92 24.63
CA LEU A 113 -5.45 -25.88 25.31
C LEU A 113 -6.23 -26.72 26.32
N THR A 114 -7.02 -26.07 27.16
CA THR A 114 -7.84 -26.75 28.19
C THR A 114 -8.92 -27.65 27.58
N GLN A 115 -9.42 -27.31 26.39
CA GLN A 115 -10.40 -28.09 25.63
C GLN A 115 -9.80 -29.28 24.85
N ASP A 116 -8.46 -29.45 24.87
CA ASP A 116 -7.73 -30.39 24.00
C ASP A 116 -8.00 -30.12 22.49
N ASP A 117 -8.37 -28.89 22.13
CA ASP A 117 -8.41 -28.44 20.73
C ASP A 117 -7.05 -27.91 20.26
N ILE A 118 -6.19 -27.48 21.21
CA ILE A 118 -4.76 -27.27 21.00
C ILE A 118 -3.98 -28.27 21.85
N TYR A 119 -2.94 -28.87 21.29
CA TYR A 119 -2.05 -29.80 22.00
C TYR A 119 -0.59 -29.52 21.65
N LEU A 120 0.32 -29.87 22.57
CA LEU A 120 1.76 -29.78 22.31
C LEU A 120 2.21 -31.00 21.50
N GLY A 121 2.96 -30.75 20.43
CA GLY A 121 3.57 -31.78 19.60
C GLY A 121 4.94 -31.34 19.10
N GLU A 122 5.50 -32.15 18.20
CA GLU A 122 6.73 -31.80 17.49
C GLU A 122 6.41 -31.71 15.99
N TYR A 123 6.80 -30.60 15.36
CA TYR A 123 6.82 -30.48 13.91
C TYR A 123 8.20 -30.90 13.42
N SER A 124 8.27 -31.97 12.65
CA SER A 124 9.52 -32.43 12.06
C SER A 124 9.44 -32.40 10.54
N GLY A 125 10.42 -31.79 9.88
CA GLY A 125 10.48 -31.71 8.42
C GLY A 125 11.85 -31.33 7.90
N TRP A 126 12.04 -31.48 6.59
CA TRP A 126 13.27 -31.04 5.92
C TRP A 126 13.26 -29.52 5.79
N TYR A 127 14.24 -28.84 6.36
CA TYR A 127 14.34 -27.39 6.40
C TYR A 127 15.62 -26.93 5.71
N SER A 128 15.52 -25.98 4.80
CA SER A 128 16.71 -25.29 4.28
C SER A 128 16.96 -24.07 5.15
N VAL A 129 18.06 -24.06 5.89
CA VAL A 129 18.48 -22.87 6.67
C VAL A 129 18.71 -21.67 5.75
N SER A 130 19.21 -21.91 4.53
CA SER A 130 19.49 -20.87 3.55
C SER A 130 18.23 -20.28 2.89
N ASP A 131 17.16 -21.08 2.75
CA ASP A 131 15.88 -20.62 2.18
C ASP A 131 14.85 -20.25 3.27
N GLU A 132 15.16 -20.53 4.52
CA GLU A 132 14.28 -20.43 5.69
C GLU A 132 12.92 -21.14 5.51
N GLU A 133 12.87 -22.24 4.74
CA GLU A 133 11.63 -22.92 4.34
C GLU A 133 11.66 -24.44 4.64
N PHE A 134 10.50 -24.97 5.03
CA PHE A 134 10.27 -26.41 5.13
C PHE A 134 9.84 -27.00 3.79
N PHE A 135 10.47 -28.11 3.43
CA PHE A 135 10.22 -28.87 2.24
C PHE A 135 9.66 -30.25 2.61
N THR A 136 8.60 -30.65 1.93
CA THR A 136 8.21 -32.06 1.87
C THR A 136 9.16 -32.81 0.93
N GLU A 137 9.25 -34.14 1.05
CA GLU A 137 10.10 -34.95 0.17
C GLU A 137 9.83 -34.70 -1.33
N SER A 138 8.58 -34.41 -1.70
CA SER A 138 8.18 -34.14 -3.09
C SER A 138 8.57 -32.75 -3.59
N GLN A 139 8.95 -31.83 -2.70
CA GLN A 139 9.38 -30.47 -3.04
C GLN A 139 10.91 -30.34 -3.17
N LEU A 140 11.67 -31.36 -2.79
CA LEU A 140 13.12 -31.39 -2.94
C LEU A 140 13.51 -31.67 -4.40
N ALA A 141 14.46 -30.89 -4.93
CA ALA A 141 15.04 -31.11 -6.26
C ALA A 141 15.88 -32.38 -6.31
N GLU A 142 16.52 -32.73 -5.19
CA GLU A 142 17.23 -33.99 -5.02
C GLU A 142 16.97 -34.53 -3.61
N VAL A 143 16.80 -35.84 -3.49
CA VAL A 143 16.51 -36.51 -2.21
C VAL A 143 17.63 -37.50 -1.93
N PHE A 144 18.35 -37.32 -0.82
CA PHE A 144 19.40 -38.23 -0.37
C PHE A 144 18.78 -39.36 0.44
N ARG A 145 19.15 -40.61 0.13
CA ARG A 145 18.64 -41.81 0.81
C ARG A 145 19.78 -42.73 1.26
N ASP A 146 19.59 -43.42 2.38
CA ASP A 146 20.51 -44.47 2.84
C ASP A 146 20.33 -45.80 2.09
N GLU A 147 21.18 -46.79 2.38
CA GLU A 147 21.12 -48.14 1.78
C GLU A 147 19.82 -48.90 2.11
N ALA A 148 19.08 -48.48 3.13
CA ALA A 148 17.78 -49.02 3.53
C ALA A 148 16.60 -48.28 2.87
N GLY A 149 16.86 -47.21 2.13
CA GLY A 149 15.87 -46.40 1.41
C GLY A 149 15.25 -45.24 2.21
N ASN A 150 15.71 -44.99 3.44
CA ASN A 150 15.23 -43.87 4.26
C ASN A 150 15.83 -42.56 3.76
N VAL A 151 15.04 -41.48 3.78
CA VAL A 151 15.55 -40.14 3.43
C VAL A 151 16.47 -39.62 4.54
N THR A 152 17.66 -39.18 4.16
CA THR A 152 18.68 -38.65 5.07
C THR A 152 19.01 -37.18 4.82
N GLY A 153 18.48 -36.59 3.74
CA GLY A 153 18.66 -35.18 3.39
C GLY A 153 18.14 -34.90 1.98
N GLY A 154 18.46 -33.72 1.45
CA GLY A 154 18.19 -33.39 0.06
C GLY A 154 18.66 -31.99 -0.31
N ILE A 155 18.33 -31.60 -1.54
CA ILE A 155 18.57 -30.27 -2.08
C ILE A 155 17.21 -29.63 -2.35
N ALA A 156 16.97 -28.48 -1.74
CA ALA A 156 15.82 -27.63 -2.03
C ALA A 156 15.82 -27.20 -3.50
N SER A 157 14.64 -26.80 -4.01
CA SER A 157 14.51 -26.31 -5.39
C SER A 157 15.39 -25.08 -5.72
N SER A 158 15.87 -24.39 -4.70
CA SER A 158 16.83 -23.28 -4.74
C SER A 158 18.29 -23.71 -4.97
N GLY A 159 18.61 -25.00 -4.79
CA GLY A 159 19.98 -25.52 -4.81
C GLY A 159 20.67 -25.60 -3.44
N HIS A 160 19.99 -25.26 -2.35
CA HIS A 160 20.53 -25.35 -0.98
C HIS A 160 20.21 -26.70 -0.32
N GLU A 161 21.11 -27.20 0.52
CA GLU A 161 20.87 -28.44 1.29
C GLU A 161 19.79 -28.23 2.37
N VAL A 162 18.96 -29.25 2.57
CA VAL A 162 17.99 -29.31 3.67
C VAL A 162 18.46 -30.23 4.78
N GLU A 163 18.14 -29.88 6.01
CA GLU A 163 18.36 -30.69 7.21
C GLU A 163 17.04 -31.06 7.88
N TRP A 164 17.00 -32.20 8.58
CA TRP A 164 15.81 -32.59 9.34
C TRP A 164 15.76 -31.80 10.63
N VAL A 165 14.82 -30.86 10.72
CA VAL A 165 14.60 -30.04 11.91
C VAL A 165 13.33 -30.54 12.60
N SER A 166 13.43 -30.80 13.91
CA SER A 166 12.27 -31.04 14.77
C SER A 166 12.15 -29.91 15.77
N GLU A 167 11.04 -29.18 15.71
CA GLU A 167 10.71 -28.11 16.64
C GLU A 167 9.43 -28.43 17.41
N GLU A 168 9.49 -28.25 18.72
CA GLU A 168 8.29 -28.27 19.56
C GLU A 168 7.34 -27.15 19.11
N SER A 169 6.08 -27.47 18.85
CA SER A 169 5.04 -26.51 18.51
C SER A 169 3.68 -26.96 19.07
N TYR A 170 2.80 -26.02 19.33
CA TYR A 170 1.41 -26.29 19.61
C TYR A 170 0.64 -26.48 18.31
N PHE A 171 -0.21 -27.49 18.25
CA PHE A 171 -1.01 -27.84 17.09
C PHE A 171 -2.49 -27.67 17.37
N LEU A 172 -3.21 -27.06 16.43
CA LEU A 172 -4.65 -26.89 16.44
C LEU A 172 -5.31 -28.06 15.70
N ARG A 173 -6.26 -28.74 16.36
CA ARG A 173 -6.96 -29.93 15.84
C ARG A 173 -7.99 -29.61 14.75
N LEU A 174 -7.53 -29.22 13.56
CA LEU A 174 -8.40 -28.93 12.42
C LEU A 174 -9.15 -30.17 11.94
N SER A 175 -8.46 -31.32 11.93
CA SER A 175 -8.99 -32.61 11.49
C SER A 175 -10.31 -32.99 12.21
N LYS A 176 -10.40 -32.68 13.51
CA LYS A 176 -11.57 -32.94 14.37
C LYS A 176 -12.85 -32.22 13.91
N TYR A 177 -12.74 -31.10 13.18
CA TYR A 177 -13.88 -30.25 12.80
C TYR A 177 -14.23 -30.32 11.30
N GLN A 178 -13.51 -31.11 10.52
CA GLN A 178 -13.69 -31.20 9.08
C GLN A 178 -15.12 -31.54 8.67
N ASP A 179 -15.72 -32.58 9.24
CA ASP A 179 -17.07 -33.03 8.86
C ASP A 179 -18.12 -31.93 9.14
N ARG A 180 -17.98 -31.24 10.28
CA ARG A 180 -18.87 -30.13 10.67
C ARG A 180 -18.71 -28.93 9.72
N LEU A 181 -17.48 -28.65 9.26
CA LEU A 181 -17.22 -27.61 8.26
C LEU A 181 -17.83 -27.96 6.88
N VAL A 182 -17.72 -29.23 6.46
CA VAL A 182 -18.32 -29.71 5.21
C VAL A 182 -19.85 -29.63 5.27
N GLU A 183 -20.47 -30.04 6.38
CA GLU A 183 -21.92 -29.91 6.58
C GLU A 183 -22.36 -28.44 6.54
N PHE A 184 -21.60 -27.54 7.19
CA PHE A 184 -21.88 -26.11 7.14
C PHE A 184 -21.91 -25.57 5.71
N PHE A 185 -20.90 -25.87 4.89
CA PHE A 185 -20.87 -25.41 3.50
C PHE A 185 -21.95 -26.01 2.60
N LYS A 186 -22.41 -27.23 2.89
CA LYS A 186 -23.56 -27.82 2.18
C LYS A 186 -24.88 -27.15 2.57
N ALA A 187 -25.01 -26.75 3.84
CA ALA A 187 -26.20 -26.06 4.34
C ALA A 187 -26.24 -24.58 3.93
N HIS A 188 -25.08 -23.95 3.74
CA HIS A 188 -24.90 -22.52 3.42
C HIS A 188 -24.05 -22.33 2.16
N PRO A 189 -24.54 -22.70 0.97
CA PRO A 189 -23.80 -22.54 -0.29
C PRO A 189 -23.49 -21.06 -0.60
N GLU A 190 -24.27 -20.13 -0.06
CA GLU A 190 -24.09 -18.68 -0.19
C GLU A 190 -22.97 -18.10 0.67
N PHE A 191 -22.40 -18.89 1.60
CA PHE A 191 -21.40 -18.37 2.55
C PHE A 191 -20.16 -17.85 1.82
N ILE A 192 -19.59 -18.59 0.85
CA ILE A 192 -18.43 -18.09 0.06
C ILE A 192 -18.91 -17.60 -1.29
N THR A 193 -18.66 -16.33 -1.58
CA THR A 193 -18.97 -15.76 -2.91
C THR A 193 -17.73 -15.18 -3.59
N PRO A 194 -17.61 -15.33 -4.93
CA PRO A 194 -18.52 -16.05 -5.84
C PRO A 194 -18.35 -17.59 -5.83
N ASP A 195 -19.37 -18.32 -6.31
CA ASP A 195 -19.57 -19.78 -6.17
C ASP A 195 -18.36 -20.65 -6.61
N GLY A 196 -17.58 -20.18 -7.58
CA GLY A 196 -16.37 -20.88 -8.04
C GLY A 196 -15.36 -21.10 -6.90
N ARG A 197 -15.30 -20.18 -5.93
CA ARG A 197 -14.38 -20.23 -4.79
C ARG A 197 -14.77 -21.29 -3.77
N LEU A 198 -16.06 -21.48 -3.50
CA LEU A 198 -16.52 -22.53 -2.59
C LEU A 198 -16.13 -23.92 -3.10
N ASN A 199 -16.36 -24.16 -4.39
CA ASN A 199 -16.03 -25.43 -5.03
C ASN A 199 -14.52 -25.73 -4.99
N GLU A 200 -13.69 -24.71 -5.19
CA GLU A 200 -12.23 -24.79 -5.06
C GLU A 200 -11.83 -25.18 -3.63
N MET A 201 -12.39 -24.51 -2.61
CA MET A 201 -12.08 -24.79 -1.20
C MET A 201 -12.49 -26.20 -0.78
N LEU A 202 -13.71 -26.62 -1.12
CA LEU A 202 -14.22 -27.94 -0.77
C LEU A 202 -13.38 -29.06 -1.39
N ARG A 203 -13.22 -29.07 -2.71
CA ARG A 203 -12.63 -30.19 -3.44
C ARG A 203 -11.13 -30.30 -3.27
N ASN A 204 -10.42 -29.17 -3.22
CA ASN A 204 -8.96 -29.17 -3.25
C ASN A 204 -8.35 -29.17 -1.85
N PHE A 205 -9.05 -28.66 -0.84
CA PHE A 205 -8.46 -28.42 0.48
C PHE A 205 -9.18 -29.12 1.64
N ILE A 206 -10.50 -29.30 1.58
CA ILE A 206 -11.28 -29.82 2.73
C ILE A 206 -11.58 -31.32 2.57
N GLU A 207 -12.15 -31.73 1.44
CA GLU A 207 -12.52 -33.13 1.18
C GLU A 207 -11.34 -34.12 1.20
N PRO A 208 -10.11 -33.76 0.78
CA PRO A 208 -8.95 -34.65 0.88
C PRO A 208 -8.52 -35.00 2.31
N GLY A 209 -8.92 -34.22 3.31
CA GLY A 209 -8.46 -34.34 4.69
C GLY A 209 -7.73 -33.10 5.18
N LEU A 210 -8.13 -32.54 6.33
CA LEU A 210 -7.44 -31.44 7.00
C LEU A 210 -6.39 -32.00 7.95
N GLU A 211 -5.14 -31.55 7.79
CA GLU A 211 -4.07 -31.77 8.76
C GLU A 211 -4.15 -30.74 9.90
N ASP A 212 -3.69 -31.14 11.09
CA ASP A 212 -3.62 -30.25 12.26
C ASP A 212 -2.55 -29.16 12.05
N LEU A 213 -2.85 -27.93 12.47
CA LEU A 213 -2.07 -26.74 12.13
C LEU A 213 -1.14 -26.33 13.27
N ALA A 214 0.16 -26.15 12.99
CA ALA A 214 1.11 -25.58 13.96
C ALA A 214 0.80 -24.11 14.26
N VAL A 215 0.30 -23.83 15.47
CA VAL A 215 -0.21 -22.53 15.95
C VAL A 215 0.68 -21.85 17.00
N SER A 216 1.94 -22.26 17.15
CA SER A 216 2.94 -21.51 17.90
C SER A 216 4.32 -21.48 17.24
N ARG A 217 5.16 -20.51 17.61
CA ARG A 217 6.56 -20.37 17.18
C ARG A 217 7.47 -20.06 18.36
N THR A 218 8.73 -20.50 18.30
CA THR A 218 9.75 -20.20 19.33
C THR A 218 10.95 -19.42 18.80
N THR A 219 10.99 -19.17 17.48
CA THR A 219 12.12 -18.56 16.75
C THR A 219 12.17 -17.04 16.85
N PHE A 220 11.07 -16.40 17.25
CA PHE A 220 10.96 -14.95 17.41
C PHE A 220 10.06 -14.61 18.61
N THR A 221 10.13 -13.36 19.07
CA THR A 221 9.39 -12.91 20.28
C THR A 221 8.34 -11.84 20.00
N TRP A 222 8.31 -11.27 18.80
CA TRP A 222 7.31 -10.26 18.41
C TRP A 222 5.95 -10.88 18.07
N GLY A 223 5.11 -11.06 19.09
CA GLY A 223 3.73 -11.54 19.01
C GLY A 223 3.14 -11.84 20.38
N VAL A 224 1.91 -12.34 20.42
CA VAL A 224 1.22 -12.67 21.68
C VAL A 224 1.86 -13.90 22.34
N PRO A 225 2.41 -13.82 23.56
CA PRO A 225 3.00 -14.98 24.24
C PRO A 225 1.92 -15.94 24.74
N VAL A 226 2.22 -17.25 24.72
CA VAL A 226 1.37 -18.26 25.36
C VAL A 226 1.54 -18.17 26.89
N PRO A 227 0.51 -17.83 27.68
CA PRO A 227 0.66 -17.58 29.11
C PRO A 227 1.26 -18.73 29.92
N SER A 228 0.85 -19.96 29.63
CA SER A 228 1.34 -21.17 30.30
C SER A 228 2.73 -21.62 29.83
N ASN A 229 3.19 -21.16 28.66
CA ASN A 229 4.49 -21.48 28.09
C ASN A 229 5.07 -20.30 27.30
N PRO A 230 5.60 -19.25 27.98
CA PRO A 230 6.00 -17.99 27.34
C PRO A 230 7.19 -18.08 26.37
N LYS A 231 7.83 -19.25 26.23
CA LYS A 231 8.79 -19.53 25.16
C LYS A 231 8.11 -19.54 23.79
N HIS A 232 6.81 -19.83 23.75
CA HIS A 232 6.01 -19.89 22.55
C HIS A 232 5.24 -18.59 22.34
N VAL A 233 5.26 -18.12 21.09
CA VAL A 233 4.44 -17.03 20.58
C VAL A 233 3.31 -17.63 19.75
N VAL A 234 2.08 -17.13 19.96
CA VAL A 234 0.89 -17.54 19.22
C VAL A 234 1.08 -17.24 17.74
N TYR A 235 0.66 -18.18 16.90
CA TYR A 235 0.73 -18.01 15.46
C TYR A 235 -0.13 -16.85 14.98
N VAL A 236 0.46 -16.01 14.12
CA VAL A 236 -0.12 -14.75 13.64
C VAL A 236 -1.53 -14.91 13.06
N TRP A 237 -1.88 -16.05 12.46
CA TRP A 237 -3.24 -16.23 11.94
C TRP A 237 -4.30 -16.46 13.02
N ILE A 238 -3.96 -17.01 14.19
CA ILE A 238 -4.92 -17.10 15.31
C ILE A 238 -5.15 -15.71 15.90
N ASP A 239 -4.05 -14.98 16.12
CA ASP A 239 -4.03 -13.57 16.53
C ASP A 239 -4.87 -12.71 15.58
N ALA A 240 -4.45 -12.65 14.32
CA ALA A 240 -5.12 -11.88 13.27
C ALA A 240 -6.59 -12.26 13.10
N LEU A 241 -6.99 -13.53 13.05
CA LEU A 241 -8.40 -13.89 12.84
C LEU A 241 -9.32 -13.48 14.00
N LEU A 242 -8.81 -13.46 15.23
CA LEU A 242 -9.57 -13.01 16.40
C LEU A 242 -9.86 -11.51 16.38
N ASN A 243 -9.21 -10.72 15.51
CA ASN A 243 -9.46 -9.27 15.38
C ASN A 243 -10.96 -8.99 15.15
N TYR A 244 -11.62 -9.82 14.34
CA TYR A 244 -13.01 -9.61 13.95
C TYR A 244 -13.98 -9.67 15.12
N ALA A 245 -13.70 -10.51 16.12
CA ALA A 245 -14.52 -10.65 17.32
C ALA A 245 -14.08 -9.68 18.43
N THR A 246 -12.76 -9.55 18.64
CA THR A 246 -12.19 -8.69 19.68
C THR A 246 -12.43 -7.20 19.42
N ALA A 247 -12.46 -6.77 18.16
CA ALA A 247 -12.81 -5.39 17.81
C ALA A 247 -14.19 -4.99 18.32
N LEU A 248 -15.14 -5.93 18.39
CA LEU A 248 -16.49 -5.70 18.91
C LEU A 248 -16.61 -5.91 20.42
N GLY A 249 -15.56 -6.40 21.10
CA GLY A 249 -15.58 -6.61 22.55
C GLY A 249 -15.77 -8.06 23.00
N TYR A 250 -15.53 -9.06 22.15
CA TYR A 250 -15.53 -10.46 22.58
C TYR A 250 -14.57 -10.68 23.76
N CYS A 251 -15.04 -11.34 24.82
CA CYS A 251 -14.29 -11.60 26.07
C CYS A 251 -13.73 -10.35 26.77
N GLN A 252 -14.36 -9.19 26.58
CA GLN A 252 -14.02 -7.93 27.22
C GLN A 252 -15.18 -7.41 28.09
N ASP A 253 -14.89 -6.48 28.99
CA ASP A 253 -15.92 -5.86 29.84
C ASP A 253 -16.90 -5.03 28.99
N GLU A 254 -16.40 -4.34 27.95
CA GLU A 254 -17.20 -3.59 26.98
C GLU A 254 -17.58 -4.47 25.77
N HIS A 255 -18.55 -5.35 25.93
CA HIS A 255 -18.98 -6.31 24.89
C HIS A 255 -20.25 -5.91 24.12
N GLY A 256 -20.78 -4.70 24.34
CA GLY A 256 -22.07 -4.29 23.76
C GLY A 256 -22.13 -4.30 22.23
N ASN A 257 -21.00 -3.98 21.56
CA ASN A 257 -20.90 -4.07 20.10
C ASN A 257 -20.88 -5.53 19.62
N PHE A 258 -20.27 -6.45 20.37
CA PHE A 258 -20.25 -7.87 20.04
C PHE A 258 -21.66 -8.44 20.08
N ASP A 259 -22.40 -8.20 21.16
CA ASP A 259 -23.78 -8.69 21.31
C ASP A 259 -24.71 -8.15 20.21
N LYS A 260 -24.48 -6.92 19.78
CA LYS A 260 -25.31 -6.23 18.79
C LYS A 260 -24.97 -6.60 17.35
N PHE A 261 -23.71 -6.43 16.96
CA PHE A 261 -23.28 -6.51 15.57
C PHE A 261 -22.85 -7.92 15.17
N TRP A 262 -22.22 -8.70 16.06
CA TRP A 262 -21.84 -10.09 15.76
C TRP A 262 -23.06 -11.00 15.59
N ASN A 263 -24.12 -10.75 16.38
CA ASN A 263 -25.40 -11.46 16.26
C ASN A 263 -26.31 -10.89 15.15
N GLY A 264 -25.91 -9.78 14.51
CA GLY A 264 -26.57 -9.22 13.33
C GLY A 264 -26.17 -9.95 12.04
N THR A 265 -26.11 -9.23 10.92
CA THR A 265 -25.56 -9.74 9.65
C THR A 265 -24.06 -9.44 9.58
N VAL A 266 -23.22 -10.46 9.40
CA VAL A 266 -21.75 -10.36 9.44
C VAL A 266 -21.14 -10.76 8.11
N PHE A 267 -20.51 -9.81 7.43
CA PHE A 267 -19.80 -10.01 6.16
C PHE A 267 -18.29 -9.79 6.34
N HIS A 268 -17.49 -10.71 5.82
CA HIS A 268 -16.04 -10.54 5.68
C HIS A 268 -15.71 -10.41 4.20
N MET A 269 -14.98 -9.36 3.82
CA MET A 269 -14.46 -9.24 2.46
C MET A 269 -12.94 -9.38 2.47
N VAL A 270 -12.42 -10.27 1.64
CA VAL A 270 -11.00 -10.61 1.57
C VAL A 270 -10.52 -10.82 0.14
N GLY A 271 -9.21 -10.68 -0.07
CA GLY A 271 -8.58 -11.13 -1.31
C GLY A 271 -8.52 -12.65 -1.41
N LYS A 272 -8.56 -13.19 -2.63
CA LYS A 272 -8.48 -14.64 -2.89
C LYS A 272 -7.25 -15.33 -2.27
N ASP A 273 -6.15 -14.62 -2.05
CA ASP A 273 -4.92 -15.13 -1.43
C ASP A 273 -5.12 -15.63 0.00
N ILE A 274 -6.01 -14.99 0.74
CA ILE A 274 -6.24 -15.30 2.15
C ILE A 274 -7.55 -16.04 2.40
N LEU A 275 -8.21 -16.48 1.32
CA LEU A 275 -9.48 -17.19 1.38
C LEU A 275 -9.37 -18.44 2.24
N ARG A 276 -8.30 -19.24 2.10
CA ARG A 276 -8.09 -20.48 2.87
C ARG A 276 -8.18 -20.25 4.38
N PHE A 277 -7.59 -19.15 4.88
CA PHE A 277 -7.61 -18.83 6.30
C PHE A 277 -9.02 -18.48 6.79
N HIS A 278 -9.80 -17.79 5.95
CA HIS A 278 -11.15 -17.34 6.28
C HIS A 278 -12.25 -18.36 5.98
N SER A 279 -11.97 -19.37 5.16
CA SER A 279 -12.89 -20.46 4.84
C SER A 279 -12.62 -21.74 5.62
N ILE A 280 -11.43 -21.93 6.19
CA ILE A 280 -11.10 -23.14 6.94
C ILE A 280 -10.83 -22.81 8.40
N TYR A 281 -9.75 -22.06 8.66
CA TYR A 281 -9.27 -21.87 10.03
C TYR A 281 -10.21 -21.00 10.85
N TRP A 282 -10.72 -19.91 10.27
CA TRP A 282 -11.63 -19.03 10.99
C TRP A 282 -12.96 -19.70 11.37
N PRO A 283 -13.70 -20.33 10.45
CA PRO A 283 -14.91 -21.08 10.80
C PRO A 283 -14.66 -22.16 11.85
N ILE A 284 -13.56 -22.92 11.75
CA ILE A 284 -13.21 -23.95 12.74
C ILE A 284 -12.92 -23.31 14.11
N LEU A 285 -12.18 -22.21 14.15
CA LEU A 285 -11.90 -21.49 15.39
C LEU A 285 -13.20 -21.00 16.05
N LEU A 286 -14.14 -20.47 15.28
CA LEU A 286 -15.47 -20.10 15.78
C LEU A 286 -16.28 -21.30 16.27
N MET A 287 -16.19 -22.45 15.58
CA MET A 287 -16.83 -23.70 16.00
C MET A 287 -16.27 -24.25 17.31
N MET A 288 -14.97 -24.11 17.56
CA MET A 288 -14.30 -24.48 18.81
C MET A 288 -14.70 -23.57 19.98
N LEU A 289 -14.90 -22.28 19.69
CA LEU A 289 -15.31 -21.27 20.67
C LEU A 289 -16.82 -21.25 20.94
N ASP A 290 -17.59 -21.96 20.12
CA ASP A 290 -19.06 -22.00 20.11
C ASP A 290 -19.69 -20.61 19.86
N ILE A 291 -19.16 -19.92 18.83
CA ILE A 291 -19.61 -18.59 18.41
C ILE A 291 -20.31 -18.70 17.04
N LYS A 292 -21.33 -17.85 16.79
CA LYS A 292 -22.01 -17.73 15.50
C LYS A 292 -20.99 -17.50 14.37
N LEU A 293 -21.09 -18.28 13.28
CA LEU A 293 -20.31 -18.05 12.07
C LEU A 293 -20.81 -16.81 11.31
N PRO A 294 -19.94 -16.15 10.51
CA PRO A 294 -20.35 -15.06 9.62
C PRO A 294 -21.44 -15.50 8.64
N ASP A 295 -22.24 -14.56 8.16
CA ASP A 295 -23.29 -14.84 7.17
C ASP A 295 -22.71 -14.91 5.75
N ARG A 296 -21.60 -14.19 5.49
CA ARG A 296 -20.94 -14.19 4.17
C ARG A 296 -19.45 -13.91 4.22
N LEU A 297 -18.71 -14.60 3.36
CA LEU A 297 -17.31 -14.44 3.03
C LEU A 297 -17.18 -14.11 1.54
N ILE A 298 -16.75 -12.89 1.23
CA ILE A 298 -16.60 -12.38 -0.14
C ILE A 298 -15.12 -12.42 -0.51
N ALA A 299 -14.78 -13.20 -1.53
CA ALA A 299 -13.40 -13.42 -1.98
C ALA A 299 -13.17 -12.82 -3.37
N HIS A 300 -12.64 -11.60 -3.40
CA HIS A 300 -12.42 -10.87 -4.65
C HIS A 300 -11.09 -11.23 -5.33
N GLY A 301 -11.00 -10.94 -6.63
CA GLY A 301 -9.76 -11.07 -7.41
C GLY A 301 -8.76 -9.94 -7.12
N TRP A 302 -7.63 -9.95 -7.80
CA TRP A 302 -6.63 -8.88 -7.68
C TRP A 302 -6.77 -7.84 -8.79
N PHE A 303 -6.36 -6.61 -8.50
CA PHE A 303 -5.86 -5.73 -9.54
C PHE A 303 -4.44 -6.16 -9.94
N VAL A 304 -4.28 -6.45 -11.22
CA VAL A 304 -3.00 -6.80 -11.85
C VAL A 304 -2.66 -5.79 -12.94
N MET A 305 -1.39 -5.74 -13.30
CA MET A 305 -0.92 -5.03 -14.50
C MET A 305 -0.99 -5.97 -15.71
N LYS A 306 -0.86 -5.44 -16.93
CA LYS A 306 -0.83 -6.27 -18.17
C LYS A 306 0.27 -7.33 -18.15
N ASP A 307 1.37 -7.08 -17.46
CA ASP A 307 2.54 -7.94 -17.29
C ASP A 307 2.49 -8.81 -16.01
N GLY A 308 1.36 -8.80 -15.30
CA GLY A 308 1.10 -9.65 -14.13
C GLY A 308 0.96 -8.87 -12.82
N LYS A 309 1.24 -9.54 -11.69
CA LYS A 309 1.02 -8.99 -10.35
C LYS A 309 1.88 -7.73 -10.10
N MET A 310 1.31 -6.74 -9.40
CA MET A 310 2.05 -5.57 -8.91
C MET A 310 3.13 -5.98 -7.92
N SER A 311 4.32 -5.40 -8.04
CA SER A 311 5.41 -5.58 -7.07
C SER A 311 6.38 -4.40 -7.09
N LYS A 312 6.93 -4.06 -5.92
CA LYS A 312 7.89 -2.96 -5.78
C LYS A 312 9.14 -3.18 -6.63
N SER A 313 9.66 -4.40 -6.70
CA SER A 313 10.85 -4.76 -7.48
C SER A 313 10.65 -4.57 -9.00
N LYS A 314 9.43 -4.76 -9.51
CA LYS A 314 9.11 -4.48 -10.92
C LYS A 314 8.86 -2.99 -11.20
N GLY A 315 8.67 -2.17 -10.17
CA GLY A 315 8.31 -0.75 -10.33
C GLY A 315 7.00 -0.55 -11.07
N ASN A 316 6.04 -1.48 -10.90
CA ASN A 316 4.73 -1.41 -11.54
C ASN A 316 3.59 -1.24 -10.51
N VAL A 317 3.93 -0.77 -9.31
CA VAL A 317 2.96 -0.52 -8.22
C VAL A 317 2.27 0.82 -8.45
N VAL A 318 0.95 0.80 -8.34
CA VAL A 318 0.13 2.02 -8.38
C VAL A 318 -0.29 2.36 -6.95
N TYR A 319 0.06 3.55 -6.51
CA TYR A 319 -0.32 4.08 -5.19
C TYR A 319 -1.60 4.91 -5.31
N PRO A 320 -2.58 4.79 -4.39
CA PRO A 320 -3.79 5.59 -4.44
C PRO A 320 -3.55 7.10 -4.40
N GLU A 321 -2.57 7.54 -3.62
CA GLU A 321 -2.27 8.96 -3.36
C GLU A 321 -2.02 9.72 -4.66
N MET A 322 -1.17 9.17 -5.54
CA MET A 322 -0.83 9.81 -6.82
C MET A 322 -2.05 9.97 -7.76
N LEU A 323 -3.06 9.11 -7.63
CA LEU A 323 -4.29 9.20 -8.43
C LEU A 323 -5.26 10.19 -7.81
N VAL A 324 -5.44 10.16 -6.48
CA VAL A 324 -6.33 11.09 -5.78
C VAL A 324 -5.84 12.53 -5.90
N GLU A 325 -4.54 12.77 -5.73
CA GLU A 325 -3.96 14.11 -5.81
C GLU A 325 -4.14 14.76 -7.19
N ARG A 326 -4.09 13.96 -8.26
CA ARG A 326 -4.19 14.47 -9.63
C ARG A 326 -5.62 14.48 -10.19
N TYR A 327 -6.42 13.46 -9.87
CA TYR A 327 -7.73 13.24 -10.50
C TYR A 327 -8.91 13.38 -9.55
N GLY A 328 -8.67 13.46 -8.24
CA GLY A 328 -9.70 13.45 -7.21
C GLY A 328 -10.06 12.05 -6.72
N LEU A 329 -10.76 12.00 -5.59
CA LEU A 329 -11.10 10.75 -4.91
C LEU A 329 -12.13 9.92 -5.69
N ASP A 330 -13.22 10.56 -6.11
CA ASP A 330 -14.34 9.87 -6.75
C ASP A 330 -13.98 9.13 -8.04
N PRO A 331 -13.16 9.70 -8.95
CA PRO A 331 -12.67 8.94 -10.12
C PRO A 331 -11.92 7.67 -9.76
N LEU A 332 -11.10 7.67 -8.70
CA LEU A 332 -10.42 6.47 -8.22
C LEU A 332 -11.43 5.44 -7.69
N ARG A 333 -12.34 5.86 -6.81
CA ARG A 333 -13.36 4.96 -6.23
C ARG A 333 -14.25 4.35 -7.30
N TYR A 334 -14.72 5.17 -8.23
CA TYR A 334 -15.49 4.73 -9.39
C TYR A 334 -14.73 3.69 -10.21
N TYR A 335 -13.49 4.00 -10.59
CA TYR A 335 -12.68 3.07 -11.39
C TYR A 335 -12.53 1.71 -10.70
N LEU A 336 -12.17 1.70 -9.42
CA LEU A 336 -11.93 0.47 -8.68
C LEU A 336 -13.20 -0.39 -8.58
N MET A 337 -14.36 0.23 -8.37
CA MET A 337 -15.65 -0.49 -8.25
C MET A 337 -16.25 -0.87 -9.61
N ARG A 338 -15.92 -0.14 -10.68
CA ARG A 338 -16.39 -0.39 -12.04
C ARG A 338 -15.56 -1.44 -12.78
N SER A 339 -14.26 -1.51 -12.50
CA SER A 339 -13.29 -2.24 -13.33
C SER A 339 -12.89 -3.62 -12.81
N LEU A 340 -13.21 -4.00 -11.56
CA LEU A 340 -12.91 -5.34 -11.05
C LEU A 340 -14.09 -6.29 -11.26
N PRO A 341 -14.01 -7.29 -12.14
CA PRO A 341 -15.10 -8.24 -12.34
C PRO A 341 -15.27 -9.15 -11.13
N VAL A 342 -16.51 -9.56 -10.84
CA VAL A 342 -16.79 -10.51 -9.76
C VAL A 342 -16.15 -11.87 -10.05
N GLY A 343 -15.24 -12.30 -9.17
CA GLY A 343 -14.64 -13.64 -9.19
C GLY A 343 -13.36 -13.81 -10.02
N SER A 344 -12.98 -12.82 -10.82
CA SER A 344 -11.72 -12.84 -11.57
C SER A 344 -10.83 -11.65 -11.24
N ASP A 345 -9.59 -11.69 -11.72
CA ASP A 345 -8.68 -10.55 -11.61
C ASP A 345 -9.06 -9.46 -12.60
N GLY A 346 -8.83 -8.20 -12.21
CA GLY A 346 -9.02 -7.01 -13.03
C GLY A 346 -7.66 -6.48 -13.47
N THR A 347 -7.60 -5.88 -14.65
CA THR A 347 -6.34 -5.31 -15.16
C THR A 347 -6.39 -3.79 -15.05
N PHE A 348 -5.47 -3.21 -14.28
CA PHE A 348 -5.27 -1.76 -14.26
C PHE A 348 -4.44 -1.34 -15.48
N THR A 349 -4.91 -0.31 -16.19
CA THR A 349 -4.12 0.35 -17.24
C THR A 349 -4.35 1.86 -17.17
N PRO A 350 -3.30 2.69 -17.36
CA PRO A 350 -3.46 4.14 -17.45
C PRO A 350 -4.49 4.54 -18.52
N GLU A 351 -4.50 3.84 -19.65
CA GLU A 351 -5.42 4.11 -20.76
C GLU A 351 -6.90 3.91 -20.35
N ASP A 352 -7.20 2.80 -19.66
CA ASP A 352 -8.54 2.51 -19.16
C ASP A 352 -8.94 3.50 -18.05
N TYR A 353 -8.03 3.84 -17.14
CA TYR A 353 -8.29 4.79 -16.06
C TYR A 353 -8.70 6.16 -16.59
N VAL A 354 -7.85 6.78 -17.43
CA VAL A 354 -8.14 8.10 -18.03
C VAL A 354 -9.34 8.02 -18.98
N GLY A 355 -9.49 6.90 -19.71
CA GLY A 355 -10.62 6.65 -20.59
C GLY A 355 -11.96 6.72 -19.85
N ARG A 356 -12.09 6.06 -18.70
CA ARG A 356 -13.34 6.08 -17.91
C ARG A 356 -13.67 7.46 -17.36
N ILE A 357 -12.66 8.24 -16.95
CA ILE A 357 -12.86 9.63 -16.54
C ILE A 357 -13.44 10.44 -17.71
N ASN A 358 -12.83 10.36 -18.88
CA ASN A 358 -13.23 11.15 -20.04
C ASN A 358 -14.59 10.73 -20.61
N TYR A 359 -14.82 9.43 -20.80
CA TYR A 359 -16.00 8.94 -21.48
C TYR A 359 -17.19 8.77 -20.53
N GLU A 360 -17.02 8.05 -19.42
CA GLU A 360 -18.13 7.74 -18.52
C GLU A 360 -18.43 8.92 -17.57
N LEU A 361 -17.42 9.51 -16.91
CA LEU A 361 -17.66 10.58 -15.93
C LEU A 361 -17.90 11.94 -16.59
N ALA A 362 -17.01 12.38 -17.48
CA ALA A 362 -17.11 13.71 -18.08
C ALA A 362 -18.16 13.80 -19.20
N ASN A 363 -18.12 12.89 -20.18
CA ASN A 363 -19.01 12.98 -21.35
C ASN A 363 -20.44 12.51 -21.08
N ASP A 364 -20.65 11.48 -20.26
CA ASP A 364 -22.00 10.96 -20.02
C ASP A 364 -22.68 11.71 -18.85
N LEU A 365 -22.15 11.58 -17.64
CA LEU A 365 -22.75 12.18 -16.43
C LEU A 365 -22.54 13.71 -16.38
N GLY A 366 -21.28 14.15 -16.48
CA GLY A 366 -20.92 15.57 -16.34
C GLY A 366 -21.57 16.45 -17.40
N ASN A 367 -21.62 16.00 -18.65
CA ASN A 367 -22.29 16.73 -19.73
C ASN A 367 -23.81 16.75 -19.57
N LEU A 368 -24.42 15.62 -19.15
CA LEU A 368 -25.86 15.54 -18.90
C LEU A 368 -26.30 16.58 -17.86
N LEU A 369 -25.57 16.67 -16.74
CA LEU A 369 -25.82 17.69 -15.71
C LEU A 369 -25.70 19.11 -16.28
N ASN A 370 -24.58 19.43 -16.94
CA ASN A 370 -24.34 20.77 -17.47
C ASN A 370 -25.40 21.20 -18.49
N ARG A 371 -25.79 20.31 -19.41
CA ARG A 371 -26.85 20.56 -20.39
C ARG A 371 -28.18 20.83 -19.69
N THR A 372 -28.53 20.01 -18.69
CA THR A 372 -29.79 20.12 -17.95
C THR A 372 -29.87 21.45 -17.20
N VAL A 373 -28.87 21.78 -16.38
CA VAL A 373 -28.80 23.05 -15.64
C VAL A 373 -28.84 24.25 -16.59
N SER A 374 -28.13 24.18 -17.72
CA SER A 374 -28.14 25.27 -18.72
C SER A 374 -29.50 25.46 -19.38
N MET A 375 -30.20 24.37 -19.73
CA MET A 375 -31.53 24.45 -20.34
C MET A 375 -32.58 24.96 -19.35
N ILE A 376 -32.53 24.53 -18.09
CA ILE A 376 -33.43 25.03 -17.03
C ILE A 376 -33.22 26.53 -16.81
N ASN A 377 -31.97 26.97 -16.68
CA ASN A 377 -31.65 28.41 -16.59
C ASN A 377 -32.17 29.19 -17.81
N LYS A 378 -32.02 28.64 -19.02
CA LYS A 378 -32.39 29.33 -20.25
C LYS A 378 -33.90 29.40 -20.51
N TYR A 379 -34.64 28.35 -20.19
CA TYR A 379 -36.05 28.22 -20.59
C TYR A 379 -37.04 28.47 -19.43
N PHE A 380 -36.55 28.45 -18.18
CA PHE A 380 -37.35 28.57 -16.96
C PHE A 380 -36.72 29.48 -15.91
N ASP A 381 -35.74 30.30 -16.29
CA ASP A 381 -35.07 31.24 -15.38
C ASP A 381 -34.52 30.57 -14.10
N GLY A 382 -34.07 29.31 -14.26
CA GLY A 382 -33.49 28.50 -13.19
C GLY A 382 -34.50 27.70 -12.37
N GLN A 383 -35.81 27.96 -12.52
CA GLN A 383 -36.84 27.23 -11.78
C GLN A 383 -37.11 25.87 -12.41
N ILE A 384 -37.04 24.81 -11.60
CA ILE A 384 -37.37 23.46 -12.06
C ILE A 384 -38.89 23.31 -12.07
N PRO A 385 -39.50 22.93 -13.21
CA PRO A 385 -40.95 22.73 -13.29
C PRO A 385 -41.44 21.60 -12.39
N ALA A 386 -42.73 21.63 -12.06
CA ALA A 386 -43.36 20.53 -11.35
C ALA A 386 -43.28 19.24 -12.19
N TYR A 387 -42.92 18.14 -11.54
CA TYR A 387 -42.88 16.82 -12.16
C TYR A 387 -44.31 16.35 -12.47
N VAL A 388 -44.58 16.06 -13.74
CA VAL A 388 -45.85 15.53 -14.24
C VAL A 388 -45.55 14.45 -15.27
N GLU A 389 -46.05 13.24 -15.07
CA GLU A 389 -45.83 12.11 -15.99
C GLU A 389 -46.80 12.12 -17.18
N GLY A 390 -46.38 11.47 -18.27
CA GLY A 390 -47.23 11.19 -19.43
C GLY A 390 -47.56 12.42 -20.28
N VAL A 391 -46.77 13.50 -20.17
CA VAL A 391 -46.96 14.72 -20.97
C VAL A 391 -46.33 14.56 -22.36
N THR A 392 -45.17 13.90 -22.42
CA THR A 392 -44.53 13.48 -23.68
C THR A 392 -44.71 11.98 -23.90
N GLU A 393 -44.64 11.53 -25.15
CA GLU A 393 -44.74 10.10 -25.50
C GLU A 393 -43.57 9.26 -24.94
N PHE A 394 -42.49 9.90 -24.49
CA PHE A 394 -41.28 9.24 -24.00
C PHE A 394 -41.19 9.15 -22.48
N ASP A 395 -42.07 9.86 -21.74
CA ASP A 395 -42.00 10.01 -20.28
C ASP A 395 -42.08 8.65 -19.57
N HIS A 396 -43.09 7.84 -19.91
CA HIS A 396 -43.25 6.50 -19.32
C HIS A 396 -42.06 5.59 -19.61
N ALA A 397 -41.52 5.63 -20.83
CA ALA A 397 -40.36 4.83 -21.19
C ALA A 397 -39.06 5.26 -20.47
N LEU A 398 -38.98 6.48 -19.95
CA LEU A 398 -37.89 6.90 -19.06
C LEU A 398 -38.16 6.45 -17.61
N ALA A 399 -39.40 6.62 -17.13
CA ALA A 399 -39.81 6.20 -15.80
C ALA A 399 -39.63 4.69 -15.58
N ASP A 400 -40.04 3.85 -16.55
CA ASP A 400 -39.89 2.39 -16.51
C ASP A 400 -38.40 1.99 -16.39
N VAL A 401 -37.52 2.66 -17.13
CA VAL A 401 -36.07 2.41 -17.05
C VAL A 401 -35.52 2.87 -15.71
N ALA A 402 -35.98 4.00 -15.17
CA ALA A 402 -35.56 4.45 -13.85
C ALA A 402 -35.96 3.46 -12.75
N GLU A 403 -37.20 2.98 -12.76
CA GLU A 403 -37.69 1.97 -11.81
C GLU A 403 -36.86 0.67 -11.89
N GLN A 404 -36.65 0.16 -13.11
CA GLN A 404 -35.85 -1.05 -13.32
C GLN A 404 -34.39 -0.86 -12.90
N SER A 405 -33.75 0.27 -13.26
CA SER A 405 -32.38 0.57 -12.87
C SER A 405 -32.20 0.68 -11.36
N ILE A 406 -33.18 1.23 -10.63
CA ILE A 406 -33.16 1.28 -9.16
C ILE A 406 -33.27 -0.14 -8.58
N ALA A 407 -34.21 -0.96 -9.08
CA ALA A 407 -34.39 -2.34 -8.62
C ALA A 407 -33.14 -3.22 -8.89
N ASP A 408 -32.56 -3.10 -10.08
CA ASP A 408 -31.35 -3.81 -10.47
C ASP A 408 -30.16 -3.37 -9.62
N TYR A 409 -30.01 -2.06 -9.39
CA TYR A 409 -28.97 -1.52 -8.51
C TYR A 409 -29.02 -2.16 -7.12
N HIS A 410 -30.19 -2.17 -6.46
CA HIS A 410 -30.32 -2.78 -5.14
C HIS A 410 -30.00 -4.27 -5.15
N THR A 411 -30.46 -4.99 -6.18
CA THR A 411 -30.16 -6.42 -6.36
C THR A 411 -28.66 -6.66 -6.44
N TYR A 412 -27.94 -5.87 -7.24
CA TYR A 412 -26.49 -6.01 -7.41
C TYR A 412 -25.70 -5.53 -6.19
N MET A 413 -26.17 -4.51 -5.46
CA MET A 413 -25.56 -4.07 -4.21
C MET A 413 -25.63 -5.14 -3.12
N GLU A 414 -26.77 -5.81 -2.95
CA GLU A 414 -26.91 -6.95 -2.03
C GLU A 414 -26.03 -8.14 -2.46
N ALA A 415 -25.89 -8.36 -3.77
CA ALA A 415 -24.99 -9.37 -4.32
C ALA A 415 -23.50 -8.99 -4.23
N VAL A 416 -23.16 -7.74 -3.87
CA VAL A 416 -21.79 -7.20 -3.89
C VAL A 416 -21.18 -7.25 -5.29
N ASP A 417 -22.02 -7.04 -6.32
CA ASP A 417 -21.65 -6.95 -7.73
C ASP A 417 -21.62 -5.49 -8.17
N TYR A 418 -20.62 -4.75 -7.66
CA TYR A 418 -20.48 -3.32 -7.90
C TYR A 418 -20.39 -2.90 -9.38
N PRO A 419 -19.69 -3.64 -10.26
CA PRO A 419 -19.66 -3.29 -11.68
C PRO A 419 -21.05 -3.26 -12.32
N ARG A 420 -21.92 -4.22 -11.97
CA ARG A 420 -23.30 -4.28 -12.47
C ARG A 420 -24.21 -3.27 -11.78
N ALA A 421 -24.01 -3.00 -10.49
CA ALA A 421 -24.73 -1.92 -9.81
C ALA A 421 -24.46 -0.57 -10.51
N LEU A 422 -23.20 -0.26 -10.82
CA LEU A 422 -22.83 0.95 -11.57
C LEU A 422 -23.32 0.91 -13.03
N GLU A 423 -23.35 -0.27 -13.68
CA GLU A 423 -23.95 -0.43 -15.01
C GLU A 423 -25.44 -0.10 -15.04
N ALA A 424 -26.19 -0.49 -14.00
CA ALA A 424 -27.60 -0.12 -13.86
C ALA A 424 -27.78 1.41 -13.78
N VAL A 425 -26.91 2.10 -13.02
CA VAL A 425 -26.90 3.58 -12.98
C VAL A 425 -26.57 4.18 -14.35
N TRP A 426 -25.56 3.65 -15.04
CA TRP A 426 -25.17 4.13 -16.37
C TRP A 426 -26.22 3.87 -17.45
N THR A 427 -27.04 2.84 -17.28
CA THR A 427 -28.21 2.59 -18.12
C THR A 427 -29.21 3.73 -18.01
N LEU A 428 -29.50 4.20 -16.79
CA LEU A 428 -30.36 5.37 -16.57
C LEU A 428 -29.75 6.66 -17.14
N ILE A 429 -28.44 6.89 -16.95
CA ILE A 429 -27.73 8.05 -17.53
C ILE A 429 -27.85 8.04 -19.06
N SER A 430 -27.62 6.89 -19.70
CA SER A 430 -27.69 6.71 -21.15
C SER A 430 -29.11 6.95 -21.66
N ARG A 431 -30.12 6.38 -20.98
CA ARG A 431 -31.53 6.59 -21.32
C ARG A 431 -31.94 8.06 -21.19
N THR A 432 -31.45 8.75 -20.17
CA THR A 432 -31.73 10.18 -19.92
C THR A 432 -31.08 11.07 -20.98
N ASN A 433 -29.84 10.79 -21.39
CA ASN A 433 -29.22 11.47 -22.52
C ASN A 433 -30.03 11.27 -23.82
N LYS A 434 -30.46 10.04 -24.11
CA LYS A 434 -31.31 9.73 -25.27
C LYS A 434 -32.65 10.47 -25.23
N TYR A 435 -33.25 10.61 -24.03
CA TYR A 435 -34.50 11.34 -23.84
C TYR A 435 -34.38 12.82 -24.26
N ILE A 436 -33.23 13.46 -24.04
CA ILE A 436 -32.97 14.82 -24.55
C ILE A 436 -33.03 14.84 -26.08
N ASP A 437 -32.43 13.86 -26.74
CA ASP A 437 -32.35 13.82 -28.20
C ASP A 437 -33.72 13.51 -28.84
N GLU A 438 -34.51 12.61 -28.22
CA GLU A 438 -35.87 12.26 -28.64
C GLU A 438 -36.85 13.43 -28.48
N THR A 439 -36.74 14.18 -27.39
CA THR A 439 -37.65 15.30 -27.08
C THR A 439 -37.23 16.61 -27.72
N ALA A 440 -35.96 16.74 -28.12
CA ALA A 440 -35.39 17.92 -28.77
C ALA A 440 -35.84 19.25 -28.12
N PRO A 441 -35.50 19.52 -26.84
CA PRO A 441 -36.03 20.66 -26.08
C PRO A 441 -35.77 22.02 -26.72
N TRP A 442 -34.72 22.16 -27.55
CA TRP A 442 -34.45 23.37 -28.33
C TRP A 442 -35.46 23.63 -29.46
N VAL A 443 -36.23 22.63 -29.88
CA VAL A 443 -37.37 22.77 -30.79
C VAL A 443 -38.61 23.13 -30.00
N LEU A 444 -38.91 22.40 -28.91
CA LEU A 444 -40.06 22.67 -28.04
C LEU A 444 -40.06 24.12 -27.52
N ALA A 445 -38.88 24.64 -27.15
CA ALA A 445 -38.72 26.01 -26.67
C ALA A 445 -39.05 27.12 -27.69
N LYS A 446 -39.27 26.79 -28.96
CA LYS A 446 -39.63 27.76 -30.00
C LYS A 446 -41.14 27.95 -30.16
N ASP A 447 -41.94 27.06 -29.58
CA ASP A 447 -43.41 27.10 -29.68
C ASP A 447 -44.03 27.16 -28.29
N GLU A 448 -44.72 28.27 -28.01
CA GLU A 448 -45.39 28.50 -26.73
C GLU A 448 -46.51 27.48 -26.47
N ALA A 449 -47.09 26.88 -27.51
CA ALA A 449 -48.09 25.82 -27.36
C ALA A 449 -47.49 24.50 -26.82
N LEU A 450 -46.17 24.32 -26.92
CA LEU A 450 -45.45 23.12 -26.45
C LEU A 450 -44.78 23.35 -25.08
N ARG A 451 -45.14 24.44 -24.40
CA ARG A 451 -44.50 24.87 -23.16
C ARG A 451 -44.61 23.87 -22.02
N ASP A 452 -45.71 23.11 -21.97
CA ASP A 452 -45.94 22.04 -20.98
C ASP A 452 -45.09 20.80 -21.27
N GLN A 453 -44.90 20.44 -22.55
CA GLN A 453 -43.99 19.37 -22.93
C GLN A 453 -42.55 19.72 -22.55
N LEU A 454 -42.11 20.94 -22.87
CA LEU A 454 -40.79 21.42 -22.45
C LEU A 454 -40.63 21.39 -20.93
N ALA A 455 -41.68 21.72 -20.17
CA ALA A 455 -41.69 21.67 -18.72
C ALA A 455 -41.51 20.24 -18.20
N SER A 456 -42.26 19.29 -18.76
CA SER A 456 -42.11 17.86 -18.46
C SER A 456 -40.68 17.38 -18.74
N VAL A 457 -40.10 17.75 -19.89
CA VAL A 457 -38.72 17.35 -20.22
C VAL A 457 -37.74 17.84 -19.16
N MET A 458 -37.81 19.12 -18.76
CA MET A 458 -36.89 19.66 -17.75
C MET A 458 -37.04 18.97 -16.38
N SER A 459 -38.28 18.72 -15.94
CA SER A 459 -38.51 18.05 -14.66
C SER A 459 -38.03 16.59 -14.67
N HIS A 460 -38.22 15.85 -15.77
CA HIS A 460 -37.74 14.48 -15.90
C HIS A 460 -36.20 14.42 -15.91
N LEU A 461 -35.52 15.35 -16.59
CA LEU A 461 -34.05 15.40 -16.56
C LEU A 461 -33.50 15.68 -15.16
N ALA A 462 -34.10 16.63 -14.44
CA ALA A 462 -33.72 16.93 -13.06
C ALA A 462 -34.01 15.75 -12.13
N ALA A 463 -35.16 15.09 -12.28
CA ALA A 463 -35.53 13.90 -11.52
C ALA A 463 -34.58 12.73 -11.75
N SER A 464 -34.21 12.45 -13.00
CA SER A 464 -33.24 11.39 -13.33
C SER A 464 -31.88 11.70 -12.72
N LEU A 465 -31.39 12.94 -12.82
CA LEU A 465 -30.11 13.33 -12.22
C LEU A 465 -30.13 13.23 -10.69
N ARG A 466 -31.26 13.53 -10.03
CA ARG A 466 -31.44 13.29 -8.60
C ARG A 466 -31.28 11.81 -8.26
N VAL A 467 -31.99 10.92 -8.98
CA VAL A 467 -31.90 9.47 -8.79
C VAL A 467 -30.46 9.00 -8.99
N VAL A 468 -29.81 9.43 -10.07
CA VAL A 468 -28.40 9.09 -10.34
C VAL A 468 -27.50 9.52 -9.19
N ALA A 469 -27.64 10.76 -8.69
CA ALA A 469 -26.86 11.24 -7.55
C ALA A 469 -27.05 10.36 -6.31
N HIS A 470 -28.30 9.98 -6.01
CA HIS A 470 -28.59 9.07 -4.91
C HIS A 470 -27.86 7.73 -5.09
N LEU A 471 -28.00 7.09 -6.24
CA LEU A 471 -27.41 5.76 -6.48
C LEU A 471 -25.86 5.76 -6.51
N ILE A 472 -25.22 6.86 -6.90
CA ILE A 472 -23.76 6.96 -6.88
C ILE A 472 -23.19 7.39 -5.52
N GLU A 473 -23.99 7.88 -4.58
CA GLU A 473 -23.53 8.37 -3.26
C GLU A 473 -22.59 7.39 -2.53
N PRO A 474 -22.86 6.07 -2.45
CA PRO A 474 -21.93 5.14 -1.78
C PRO A 474 -20.55 5.05 -2.46
N PHE A 475 -20.49 5.35 -3.76
CA PHE A 475 -19.32 5.20 -4.62
C PHE A 475 -18.53 6.49 -4.78
N MET A 476 -19.24 7.59 -5.03
CA MET A 476 -18.73 8.88 -5.46
C MET A 476 -19.44 10.01 -4.69
N MET A 477 -19.02 10.23 -3.44
CA MET A 477 -19.70 11.12 -2.50
C MET A 477 -19.62 12.58 -2.94
N GLU A 478 -18.44 13.04 -3.39
CA GLU A 478 -18.24 14.43 -3.80
C GLU A 478 -19.03 14.76 -5.07
N THR A 479 -19.12 13.81 -5.99
CA THR A 479 -19.83 13.89 -7.27
C THR A 479 -21.33 13.89 -7.04
N SER A 480 -21.85 13.00 -6.20
CA SER A 480 -23.25 12.99 -5.80
C SER A 480 -23.66 14.35 -5.22
N ARG A 481 -22.91 14.84 -4.22
CA ARG A 481 -23.13 16.16 -3.61
C ARG A 481 -23.04 17.29 -4.64
N ALA A 482 -22.07 17.23 -5.56
CA ALA A 482 -21.92 18.25 -6.60
C ALA A 482 -23.10 18.25 -7.59
N VAL A 483 -23.63 17.08 -7.97
CA VAL A 483 -24.84 16.96 -8.79
C VAL A 483 -26.04 17.57 -8.07
N LEU A 484 -26.29 17.17 -6.81
CA LEU A 484 -27.43 17.66 -6.01
C LEU A 484 -27.35 19.17 -5.77
N THR A 485 -26.17 19.68 -5.43
CA THR A 485 -25.92 21.12 -5.25
C THR A 485 -26.25 21.90 -6.51
N GLN A 486 -25.84 21.42 -7.69
CA GLN A 486 -26.14 22.09 -8.95
C GLN A 486 -27.63 22.06 -9.30
N LEU A 487 -28.36 21.02 -8.85
CA LEU A 487 -29.81 20.95 -8.94
C LEU A 487 -30.54 21.80 -7.90
N GLY A 488 -29.85 22.33 -6.89
CA GLY A 488 -30.47 23.06 -5.77
C GLY A 488 -31.09 22.16 -4.71
N LEU A 489 -30.61 20.92 -4.58
CA LEU A 489 -31.08 19.91 -3.64
C LEU A 489 -30.10 19.71 -2.49
N GLU A 490 -30.62 19.19 -1.37
CA GLU A 490 -29.82 18.74 -0.23
C GLU A 490 -29.12 17.41 -0.50
N GLU A 491 -28.22 17.01 0.40
CA GLU A 491 -27.49 15.74 0.34
C GLU A 491 -28.41 14.52 0.52
N VAL A 492 -27.92 13.36 0.09
CA VAL A 492 -28.67 12.10 0.15
C VAL A 492 -28.83 11.65 1.60
N ALA A 493 -30.08 11.62 2.07
CA ALA A 493 -30.39 11.14 3.42
C ALA A 493 -30.76 9.64 3.47
N SER A 494 -31.31 9.10 2.37
CA SER A 494 -31.76 7.71 2.30
C SER A 494 -31.83 7.23 0.85
N LEU A 495 -31.64 5.92 0.68
CA LEU A 495 -31.92 5.20 -0.56
C LEU A 495 -33.24 4.41 -0.50
N GLU A 496 -33.91 4.38 0.65
CA GLU A 496 -35.18 3.67 0.79
C GLU A 496 -36.30 4.41 0.03
N ASN A 497 -37.07 3.64 -0.75
CA ASN A 497 -38.21 4.15 -1.53
C ASN A 497 -37.83 5.25 -2.54
N LEU A 498 -36.60 5.26 -3.05
CA LEU A 498 -36.20 6.17 -4.11
C LEU A 498 -37.06 5.95 -5.36
N SER A 499 -37.73 7.01 -5.82
CA SER A 499 -38.53 7.00 -7.05
C SER A 499 -38.19 8.21 -7.92
N LEU A 500 -38.41 8.10 -9.24
CA LEU A 500 -38.30 9.23 -10.13
C LEU A 500 -39.34 10.33 -9.78
N ALA A 501 -40.54 9.92 -9.37
CA ALA A 501 -41.67 10.81 -9.15
C ALA A 501 -41.56 11.68 -7.88
N ASP A 502 -40.69 11.34 -6.92
CA ASP A 502 -40.54 12.05 -5.65
C ASP A 502 -39.67 13.31 -5.77
N PHE A 503 -39.64 13.96 -6.95
CA PHE A 503 -38.88 15.18 -7.14
C PHE A 503 -39.56 16.35 -6.40
N PRO A 504 -38.84 17.12 -5.56
CA PRO A 504 -39.45 18.20 -4.80
C PRO A 504 -39.87 19.37 -5.71
N ALA A 505 -41.01 19.98 -5.37
CA ALA A 505 -41.49 21.18 -6.05
C ALA A 505 -40.71 22.43 -5.62
N TYR A 506 -40.73 23.47 -6.46
CA TYR A 506 -40.16 24.80 -6.17
C TYR A 506 -38.64 24.83 -5.97
N VAL A 507 -37.92 23.96 -6.67
CA VAL A 507 -36.45 23.92 -6.65
C VAL A 507 -35.88 24.85 -7.72
N THR A 508 -34.75 25.49 -7.42
CA THR A 508 -34.02 26.34 -8.38
C THR A 508 -32.61 25.81 -8.55
N VAL A 509 -32.19 25.59 -9.81
CA VAL A 509 -30.82 25.18 -10.11
C VAL A 509 -29.83 26.31 -9.84
N VAL A 510 -28.54 25.99 -9.74
CA VAL A 510 -27.50 27.03 -9.69
C VAL A 510 -27.53 27.91 -10.94
N ALA A 511 -27.23 29.20 -10.78
CA ALA A 511 -27.26 30.17 -11.88
C ALA A 511 -26.30 29.83 -13.04
N LYS A 512 -25.20 29.12 -12.74
CA LYS A 512 -24.24 28.66 -13.73
C LYS A 512 -23.70 27.28 -13.32
N GLY A 513 -23.97 26.27 -14.14
CA GLY A 513 -23.40 24.94 -13.98
C GLY A 513 -21.87 24.97 -14.07
N THR A 514 -21.22 24.13 -13.26
CA THR A 514 -19.76 23.96 -13.26
C THR A 514 -19.45 22.51 -13.63
N PRO A 515 -18.61 22.26 -14.65
CA PRO A 515 -18.19 20.90 -14.98
C PRO A 515 -17.54 20.23 -13.77
N ILE A 516 -18.09 19.07 -13.38
CA ILE A 516 -17.57 18.27 -12.26
C ILE A 516 -16.26 17.59 -12.68
N PHE A 517 -16.22 17.06 -13.90
CA PHE A 517 -15.05 16.37 -14.45
C PHE A 517 -14.51 17.15 -15.65
N PRO A 518 -13.35 17.81 -15.53
CA PRO A 518 -12.69 18.39 -16.69
C PRO A 518 -12.20 17.28 -17.62
N ARG A 519 -12.30 17.51 -18.94
CA ARG A 519 -11.76 16.57 -19.91
C ARG A 519 -10.23 16.60 -19.87
N LEU A 520 -9.65 15.42 -19.79
CA LEU A 520 -8.22 15.19 -19.69
C LEU A 520 -7.60 14.95 -21.07
N ASP A 521 -6.36 15.42 -21.26
CA ASP A 521 -5.56 15.02 -22.42
C ASP A 521 -5.06 13.58 -22.22
N MET A 522 -5.48 12.68 -23.11
CA MET A 522 -5.18 11.26 -22.96
C MET A 522 -3.68 10.99 -22.97
N GLU A 523 -2.93 11.62 -23.88
CA GLU A 523 -1.51 11.33 -24.05
C GLU A 523 -0.69 11.83 -22.85
N GLU A 524 -0.96 13.06 -22.41
CA GLU A 524 -0.31 13.65 -21.24
C GLU A 524 -0.57 12.84 -19.96
N GLU A 525 -1.84 12.49 -19.70
CA GLU A 525 -2.21 11.81 -18.47
C GLU A 525 -1.74 10.35 -18.42
N ILE A 526 -1.79 9.65 -19.56
CA ILE A 526 -1.21 8.29 -19.66
C ILE A 526 0.30 8.34 -19.39
N ALA A 527 1.01 9.33 -19.94
CA ALA A 527 2.44 9.50 -19.72
C ALA A 527 2.74 9.78 -18.24
N TYR A 528 1.97 10.67 -17.60
CA TYR A 528 2.13 10.97 -16.18
C TYR A 528 1.96 9.73 -15.30
N ILE A 529 0.89 8.94 -15.48
CA ILE A 529 0.66 7.76 -14.65
C ILE A 529 1.81 6.75 -14.84
N LYS A 530 2.28 6.55 -16.08
CA LYS A 530 3.42 5.67 -16.36
C LYS A 530 4.71 6.16 -15.69
N GLU A 531 4.98 7.46 -15.75
CA GLU A 531 6.16 8.06 -15.10
C GLU A 531 6.11 7.88 -13.58
N GLN A 532 4.95 8.10 -12.94
CA GLN A 532 4.80 7.90 -11.51
C GLN A 532 4.95 6.42 -11.10
N MET A 533 4.50 5.50 -11.94
CA MET A 533 4.75 4.07 -11.72
C MET A 533 6.25 3.75 -11.79
N GLU A 534 6.95 4.24 -12.81
CA GLU A 534 8.38 4.00 -13.00
C GLU A 534 9.27 4.71 -11.97
N GLY A 535 8.89 5.91 -11.53
CA GLY A 535 9.56 6.69 -10.49
C GLY A 535 9.52 6.03 -9.11
N ASN A 536 8.66 5.02 -8.94
CA ASN A 536 8.59 4.17 -7.75
C ASN A 536 9.48 2.92 -7.83
N LYS A 537 10.32 2.77 -8.87
CA LYS A 537 11.40 1.79 -8.84
C LYS A 537 12.33 2.13 -7.66
N PRO A 538 12.72 1.15 -6.82
CA PRO A 538 13.88 1.31 -5.96
C PRO A 538 15.01 1.84 -6.85
N ALA A 539 15.77 2.83 -6.37
CA ALA A 539 17.01 3.19 -7.04
C ALA A 539 17.83 1.90 -7.14
N VAL A 540 17.86 1.30 -8.33
CA VAL A 540 18.87 0.32 -8.66
C VAL A 540 20.15 1.09 -8.44
N GLU A 541 20.97 0.68 -7.47
CA GLU A 541 22.34 1.16 -7.40
C GLU A 541 22.88 1.02 -8.83
N LYS A 542 23.03 2.15 -9.54
CA LYS A 542 23.73 2.14 -10.82
C LYS A 542 25.06 1.47 -10.49
N GLU A 543 25.34 0.31 -11.09
CA GLU A 543 26.68 -0.25 -11.05
C GLU A 543 27.63 0.90 -11.36
N TRP A 544 28.54 1.16 -10.44
CA TRP A 544 29.48 2.27 -10.58
C TRP A 544 30.26 2.03 -11.88
N ASN A 545 29.94 2.81 -12.90
CA ASN A 545 30.63 2.74 -14.18
C ASN A 545 31.72 3.81 -14.19
N PRO A 546 33.00 3.44 -14.01
CA PRO A 546 34.10 4.39 -14.03
C PRO A 546 34.21 5.17 -15.34
N ASP A 547 33.68 4.64 -16.46
CA ASP A 547 33.73 5.28 -17.78
C ASP A 547 32.75 6.46 -17.93
N GLU A 548 31.73 6.55 -17.06
CA GLU A 548 30.74 7.63 -17.07
C GLU A 548 31.08 8.77 -16.09
N VAL A 549 32.16 8.65 -15.32
CA VAL A 549 32.53 9.63 -14.31
C VAL A 549 33.20 10.84 -14.95
N GLU A 550 32.55 12.00 -14.89
CA GLU A 550 33.15 13.27 -15.32
C GLU A 550 34.19 13.74 -14.27
N LEU A 551 35.48 13.62 -14.61
CA LEU A 551 36.59 14.04 -13.75
C LEU A 551 36.77 15.57 -13.78
N LYS A 552 36.58 16.23 -12.64
CA LYS A 552 36.88 17.67 -12.49
C LYS A 552 38.37 17.88 -12.20
N LEU A 553 39.13 18.19 -13.24
CA LEU A 553 40.57 18.43 -13.14
C LEU A 553 40.90 19.92 -13.08
N ASN A 554 41.63 20.34 -12.06
CA ASN A 554 42.14 21.72 -11.93
C ASN A 554 43.45 21.96 -12.71
N LYS A 555 44.02 20.90 -13.31
CA LYS A 555 45.26 20.92 -14.11
C LYS A 555 45.10 19.96 -15.29
N ASN A 556 45.90 20.15 -16.33
CA ASN A 556 45.94 19.24 -17.47
C ASN A 556 46.35 17.82 -17.03
N GLU A 557 45.80 16.83 -17.73
CA GLU A 557 46.16 15.42 -17.58
C GLU A 557 47.66 15.20 -17.86
N ILE A 558 48.27 14.32 -17.08
CA ILE A 558 49.66 13.89 -17.26
C ILE A 558 49.71 12.39 -17.53
N LYS A 559 50.78 11.91 -18.17
CA LYS A 559 51.02 10.49 -18.33
C LYS A 559 51.60 9.91 -17.04
N PHE A 560 51.36 8.62 -16.79
CA PHE A 560 51.94 7.90 -15.65
C PHE A 560 53.48 8.07 -15.56
N GLU A 561 54.17 8.03 -16.71
CA GLU A 561 55.61 8.25 -16.80
C GLU A 561 56.09 9.60 -16.23
N ASP A 562 55.23 10.63 -16.21
CA ASP A 562 55.58 11.92 -15.63
C ASP A 562 55.45 11.90 -14.11
N PHE A 563 54.52 11.11 -13.57
CA PHE A 563 54.40 10.87 -12.13
C PHE A 563 55.53 9.97 -11.61
N ASP A 564 55.86 8.89 -12.33
CA ASP A 564 56.94 7.94 -11.98
C ASP A 564 58.33 8.62 -11.89
N LYS A 565 58.53 9.73 -12.60
CA LYS A 565 59.75 10.56 -12.47
C LYS A 565 59.87 11.27 -11.12
N VAL A 566 58.80 11.37 -10.34
CA VAL A 566 58.77 12.10 -9.06
C VAL A 566 58.99 11.12 -7.92
N GLU A 567 60.11 11.27 -7.21
CA GLU A 567 60.38 10.41 -6.06
C GLU A 567 59.81 11.03 -4.80
N ILE A 568 58.67 10.50 -4.35
CA ILE A 568 58.02 10.91 -3.10
C ILE A 568 58.46 9.92 -2.00
N ARG A 569 58.96 10.43 -0.88
CA ARG A 569 59.37 9.62 0.28
C ARG A 569 58.72 10.06 1.57
N VAL A 570 58.56 9.12 2.50
CA VAL A 570 58.23 9.40 3.90
C VAL A 570 59.47 9.95 4.61
N ALA A 571 59.33 11.06 5.31
CA ALA A 571 60.37 11.64 6.14
C ALA A 571 59.85 12.05 7.52
N GLU A 572 60.60 11.79 8.58
CA GLU A 572 60.25 12.18 9.95
C GLU A 572 60.85 13.54 10.29
N VAL A 573 60.03 14.43 10.85
CA VAL A 573 60.50 15.74 11.33
C VAL A 573 61.29 15.57 12.63
N LYS A 574 62.62 15.70 12.55
CA LYS A 574 63.50 15.66 13.73
C LYS A 574 63.54 17.00 14.43
N GLU A 575 63.51 18.09 13.65
CA GLU A 575 63.55 19.46 14.18
C GLU A 575 62.89 20.43 13.21
N VAL A 576 62.28 21.48 13.75
CA VAL A 576 61.75 22.59 12.95
C VAL A 576 61.96 23.92 13.68
N SER A 577 62.33 24.94 12.92
CA SER A 577 62.49 26.31 13.41
C SER A 577 62.04 27.35 12.38
N LYS A 578 61.70 28.55 12.85
CA LYS A 578 61.45 29.70 11.96
C LYS A 578 62.75 30.19 11.33
N VAL A 579 62.71 30.50 10.05
CA VAL A 579 63.87 31.01 9.31
C VAL A 579 64.12 32.46 9.67
N GLU A 580 65.31 32.76 10.20
CA GLU A 580 65.72 34.14 10.50
C GLU A 580 65.67 35.02 9.24
N GLY A 581 64.88 36.10 9.30
CA GLY A 581 64.66 37.03 8.20
C GLY A 581 63.51 36.66 7.25
N SER A 582 62.65 35.67 7.59
CA SER A 582 61.44 35.34 6.83
C SER A 582 60.26 34.95 7.73
N ASP A 583 59.15 35.68 7.62
CA ASP A 583 57.91 35.36 8.34
C ASP A 583 57.07 34.27 7.64
N LYS A 584 57.55 33.73 6.53
CA LYS A 584 56.82 32.76 5.69
C LYS A 584 57.40 31.34 5.76
N LEU A 585 58.67 31.19 6.15
CA LEU A 585 59.39 29.93 6.00
C LEU A 585 59.65 29.24 7.35
N LEU A 586 59.39 27.95 7.38
CA LEU A 586 59.91 27.02 8.39
C LEU A 586 61.09 26.24 7.79
N GLN A 587 62.11 26.01 8.60
CA GLN A 587 63.29 25.20 8.30
C GLN A 587 63.14 23.86 9.01
N PHE A 588 63.00 22.80 8.23
CA PHE A 588 62.88 21.43 8.73
C PHE A 588 64.20 20.70 8.61
N ARG A 589 64.56 19.95 9.65
CA ARG A 589 65.54 18.87 9.60
C ARG A 589 64.79 17.55 9.66
N LEU A 590 64.92 16.75 8.60
CA LEU A 590 64.11 15.56 8.36
C LEU A 590 64.98 14.32 8.19
N ASP A 591 64.59 13.21 8.80
CA ASP A 591 65.12 11.89 8.46
C ASP A 591 64.29 11.30 7.33
N ALA A 592 64.86 11.28 6.12
CA ALA A 592 64.24 10.73 4.91
C ALA A 592 64.86 9.39 4.48
N GLY A 593 65.58 8.72 5.38
CA GLY A 593 66.22 7.42 5.12
C GLY A 593 67.50 7.50 4.27
N ASP A 594 68.12 8.67 4.13
CA ASP A 594 69.36 8.86 3.36
C ASP A 594 70.64 8.53 4.16
N GLY A 595 70.49 8.11 5.42
CA GLY A 595 71.60 7.92 6.37
C GLY A 595 72.05 9.20 7.08
N GLU A 596 71.71 10.37 6.54
CA GLU A 596 71.91 11.71 7.13
C GLU A 596 70.61 12.53 7.00
N ASP A 597 70.42 13.51 7.88
CA ASP A 597 69.23 14.37 7.86
C ASP A 597 69.23 15.33 6.67
N ARG A 598 68.07 15.51 6.03
CA ARG A 598 67.83 16.54 5.01
C ARG A 598 67.33 17.84 5.60
N GLN A 599 67.71 18.94 4.97
CA GLN A 599 67.09 20.24 5.22
C GLN A 599 66.06 20.58 4.14
N ILE A 600 64.82 20.85 4.53
CA ILE A 600 63.78 21.36 3.62
C ILE A 600 63.17 22.64 4.20
N LEU A 601 63.04 23.65 3.35
CA LEU A 601 62.38 24.91 3.69
C LEU A 601 60.97 24.90 3.12
N SER A 602 59.95 25.17 3.95
CA SER A 602 58.55 25.18 3.51
C SER A 602 57.85 26.48 3.87
N GLY A 603 57.02 26.98 2.95
CA GLY A 603 56.29 28.25 3.02
C GLY A 603 55.08 28.28 3.94
N ILE A 604 55.07 27.44 4.98
CA ILE A 604 53.86 27.13 5.76
C ILE A 604 53.84 27.80 7.15
N ALA A 605 54.81 28.67 7.45
CA ALA A 605 54.97 29.23 8.80
C ALA A 605 53.72 29.96 9.33
N LYS A 606 52.95 30.61 8.46
CA LYS A 606 51.72 31.32 8.84
C LYS A 606 50.59 30.40 9.32
N TYR A 607 50.60 29.15 8.88
CA TYR A 607 49.57 28.15 9.22
C TYR A 607 49.95 27.34 10.47
N TYR A 608 51.22 27.38 10.85
CA TYR A 608 51.77 26.67 12.01
C TYR A 608 52.46 27.67 12.95
N PRO A 609 51.68 28.47 13.70
CA PRO A 609 52.24 29.48 14.61
C PRO A 609 53.08 28.84 15.74
N ASN A 610 52.74 27.61 16.12
CA ASN A 610 53.49 26.74 17.03
C ASN A 610 54.16 25.61 16.23
N GLU A 611 55.33 25.89 15.64
CA GLU A 611 56.03 24.92 14.78
C GLU A 611 56.43 23.62 15.50
N GLN A 612 56.60 23.65 16.83
CA GLN A 612 57.07 22.50 17.60
C GLN A 612 56.10 21.31 17.59
N GLU A 613 54.81 21.53 17.30
CA GLU A 613 53.82 20.46 17.11
C GLU A 613 54.08 19.60 15.86
N LEU A 614 55.02 20.00 15.00
CA LEU A 614 55.41 19.25 13.82
C LEU A 614 56.52 18.24 14.09
N VAL A 615 57.26 18.38 15.20
CA VAL A 615 58.34 17.45 15.56
C VAL A 615 57.78 16.05 15.83
N GLY A 616 58.45 15.03 15.30
CA GLY A 616 58.04 13.63 15.38
C GLY A 616 56.97 13.21 14.37
N LYS A 617 56.36 14.16 13.64
CA LYS A 617 55.42 13.81 12.56
C LYS A 617 56.17 13.25 11.36
N LYS A 618 55.58 12.24 10.72
CA LYS A 618 56.04 11.72 9.44
C LYS A 618 55.28 12.40 8.31
N VAL A 619 56.00 12.92 7.34
CA VAL A 619 55.48 13.74 6.24
C VAL A 619 55.91 13.18 4.90
N GLN A 620 55.19 13.55 3.84
CA GLN A 620 55.58 13.24 2.47
C GLN A 620 56.48 14.34 1.91
N ILE A 621 57.61 13.96 1.31
CA ILE A 621 58.52 14.88 0.64
C ILE A 621 58.78 14.45 -0.79
N VAL A 622 58.97 15.39 -1.70
CA VAL A 622 59.59 15.15 -3.00
C VAL A 622 61.11 15.17 -2.82
N ALA A 623 61.73 14.00 -2.91
CA ALA A 623 63.12 13.75 -2.55
C ALA A 623 64.11 13.96 -3.73
N ASN A 624 63.65 13.85 -4.98
CA ASN A 624 64.53 13.95 -6.16
C ASN A 624 64.53 15.33 -6.84
N LEU A 625 64.04 16.38 -6.18
CA LEU A 625 64.22 17.76 -6.64
C LEU A 625 65.69 18.19 -6.49
N LYS A 626 66.21 18.88 -7.51
CA LYS A 626 67.55 19.51 -7.41
C LYS A 626 67.60 20.47 -6.21
N PRO A 627 68.58 20.34 -5.29
CA PRO A 627 68.70 21.24 -4.17
C PRO A 627 68.79 22.70 -4.60
N ARG A 628 68.05 23.58 -3.93
CA ARG A 628 67.95 25.01 -4.28
C ARG A 628 68.41 25.89 -3.13
N LYS A 629 69.26 26.87 -3.42
CA LYS A 629 69.60 27.93 -2.46
C LYS A 629 68.41 28.87 -2.27
N MET A 630 68.06 29.15 -1.03
CA MET A 630 67.00 30.06 -0.60
C MET A 630 67.56 31.06 0.41
N MET A 631 67.06 32.31 0.38
CA MET A 631 67.49 33.39 1.29
C MET A 631 69.02 33.62 1.32
N LYS A 632 69.72 33.32 0.21
CA LYS A 632 71.19 33.39 0.01
C LYS A 632 72.04 32.47 0.89
N LYS A 633 71.59 32.07 2.10
CA LYS A 633 72.36 31.28 3.08
C LYS A 633 71.83 29.86 3.32
N TYR A 634 70.59 29.53 3.00
CA TYR A 634 70.02 28.20 3.26
C TYR A 634 69.86 27.37 1.98
N VAL A 635 69.85 26.04 2.11
CA VAL A 635 69.62 25.09 1.01
C VAL A 635 68.37 24.28 1.34
N SER A 636 67.44 24.16 0.39
CA SER A 636 66.33 23.20 0.47
C SER A 636 66.63 22.00 -0.42
N GLN A 637 66.63 20.80 0.16
CA GLN A 637 66.99 19.53 -0.48
C GLN A 637 65.77 18.68 -0.84
N GLY A 638 64.65 19.35 -1.12
CA GLY A 638 63.37 18.74 -1.46
C GLY A 638 62.23 19.73 -1.28
N MET A 639 61.01 19.20 -1.33
CA MET A 639 59.78 19.92 -1.08
C MET A 639 58.86 19.07 -0.21
N ILE A 640 58.29 19.64 0.85
CA ILE A 640 57.29 18.96 1.67
C ILE A 640 55.90 19.16 1.03
N LEU A 641 55.07 18.11 1.03
CA LEU A 641 53.73 18.17 0.47
C LEU A 641 52.69 18.66 1.49
N SER A 642 51.81 19.52 1.02
CA SER A 642 50.68 20.08 1.77
C SER A 642 49.46 20.22 0.87
N ALA A 643 48.28 20.04 1.44
CA ALA A 643 47.01 20.31 0.78
C ALA A 643 46.55 21.75 1.08
N GLU A 644 45.95 22.41 0.10
CA GLU A 644 45.31 23.72 0.27
C GLU A 644 43.87 23.67 -0.22
N HIS A 645 42.94 24.15 0.59
CA HIS A 645 41.54 24.37 0.22
C HIS A 645 41.04 25.66 0.86
N ASP A 646 40.41 26.54 0.07
CA ASP A 646 39.90 27.84 0.50
C ASP A 646 40.90 28.68 1.33
N GLY A 647 42.16 28.69 0.90
CA GLY A 647 43.24 29.46 1.53
C GLY A 647 43.77 28.88 2.85
N LYS A 648 43.27 27.71 3.30
CA LYS A 648 43.80 26.95 4.44
C LYS A 648 44.76 25.88 3.96
N LEU A 649 46.00 25.92 4.43
CA LEU A 649 47.04 24.96 4.08
C LEU A 649 47.26 23.98 5.24
N THR A 650 47.21 22.68 4.93
CA THR A 650 47.41 21.57 5.86
C THR A 650 48.57 20.70 5.38
N LEU A 651 49.53 20.48 6.26
CA LEU A 651 50.64 19.56 6.06
C LEU A 651 50.15 18.11 6.00
N LEU A 652 50.54 17.37 4.96
CA LEU A 652 50.16 15.98 4.79
C LEU A 652 51.06 15.07 5.63
N THR A 653 50.47 14.39 6.61
CA THR A 653 51.15 13.39 7.44
C THR A 653 50.85 11.99 6.96
N VAL A 654 51.77 11.06 7.21
CA VAL A 654 51.55 9.62 7.00
C VAL A 654 51.41 8.90 8.35
N ASP A 655 50.87 7.68 8.30
CA ASP A 655 50.78 6.81 9.46
C ASP A 655 52.17 6.64 10.14
N PRO A 656 52.28 6.83 11.48
CA PRO A 656 53.54 6.70 12.19
C PRO A 656 54.24 5.34 12.04
N ALA A 657 53.51 4.27 11.72
CA ALA A 657 54.07 2.93 11.53
C ALA A 657 54.90 2.81 10.23
N VAL A 658 54.72 3.71 9.25
CA VAL A 658 55.42 3.65 7.96
C VAL A 658 56.91 4.00 8.14
N PRO A 659 57.86 3.18 7.70
CA PRO A 659 59.29 3.47 7.85
C PRO A 659 59.76 4.77 7.19
N ASN A 660 60.77 5.41 7.76
CA ASN A 660 61.41 6.58 7.13
C ASN A 660 62.13 6.14 5.85
N GLY A 661 62.02 6.93 4.78
CA GLY A 661 62.57 6.62 3.46
C GLY A 661 61.71 5.71 2.58
N SER A 662 60.56 5.22 3.06
CA SER A 662 59.60 4.50 2.21
C SER A 662 59.15 5.35 1.02
N VAL A 663 59.17 4.77 -0.18
CA VAL A 663 58.75 5.41 -1.44
C VAL A 663 57.22 5.36 -1.56
N ILE A 664 56.63 6.47 -1.98
CA ILE A 664 55.20 6.61 -2.27
C ILE A 664 55.06 6.74 -3.78
N GLY A 665 54.24 5.89 -4.38
CA GLY A 665 53.98 5.84 -5.83
C GLY A 665 52.52 5.60 -6.15
#